data_AF-A0A834YSF1-F1
#
_entry.id   AF-A0A834YSF1-F1
#
_cell.length_a   1.000
_cell.length_b   1.000
_cell.length_c   1.000
_cell.angle_alpha   90.00
_cell.angle_beta   90.00
_cell.angle_gamma   90.00
#
_symmetry.space_group_name_H-M   'P 1'
#
loop_
_entity.id
_entity.type
_entity.pdbx_description
1 polymer ?
#
loop_
_entity_poly.entity_id
_entity_poly.type
_entity_poly.pdbx_seq_one_letter_code
_entity_poly.pdbx_strand_id
1 'polypeptide(L)'
;MQSLRRKLVDRISLKQSIGCRTYSTKKVFDVGQPTAASHPQLLEEGEVTPGITSNEYISRRKRLLELLPEKSLAIIAAAPIKMMTDVVPYTYRQDADYLYITGCQQPGGIAVLGHECGLCMFMPESDPQDVIWQGNIAGVDAALDTFKADQAFPMRKMRAILPDMIGKSSKLFHNVKTAVPTYLDLEAFRKAAYNGKAKDLSIYTHELRWIKSPAEIKLMRESASIACQALLQTMLLSKSLPNEGMLSAKVEYECKMRGAQRMAFNPVVGGGPNGSVIHYSRNDQKIKDGYLVLMDVGCELHGYLSDLTRTWPPSGSFSSTQEELYALILETNKECMMLCRPGTSIRQIHNYSVELLHKGLKEIGILKDDRSNSQSYHQLNPTSIGHYLGMDVHDCSMVSSDRPLKPGVVITIEPGIYIPSSFDGPERYRGIGIRIEDDVLITETGHEVLTGSMPKEVQHIESLLNNYSRGLGMETHNNMKAASRGLSVEGLPPAVSNMPDCTAFCNHSKNSSSVMLSSKLDAGIPPLCPKPVPFTLLCLEGDSPILLAASEDLFNFLPLILKTSDEARDFVVGGQKHILIETYGKSVRDLLLTATAVPQSPLSIIGNDGDGVEKGLVHPAEYGVLAANSSLSSNVGLMKVDVNDDQEEDGMAVAAIEISRLTFIVESACSKQAMSGYGTKNEPCSREGKCA
;
A
#
# COMPACT_ATOMS: atom_id res chain seq x y z
N MET A 1 58.77 -29.66 -7.00
CA MET A 1 57.67 -29.05 -7.79
C MET A 1 57.50 -29.82 -9.10
N GLN A 2 56.32 -29.80 -9.73
CA GLN A 2 55.95 -30.62 -10.91
C GLN A 2 55.83 -32.16 -10.68
N SER A 3 54.99 -32.63 -9.74
CA SER A 3 54.53 -34.05 -9.76
C SER A 3 53.11 -34.33 -9.25
N LEU A 4 52.34 -33.30 -8.86
CA LEU A 4 50.99 -33.44 -8.28
C LEU A 4 49.88 -32.76 -9.12
N ARG A 5 50.10 -32.61 -10.43
CA ARG A 5 49.12 -32.02 -11.38
C ARG A 5 48.54 -33.03 -12.39
N ARG A 6 48.63 -34.34 -12.10
CA ARG A 6 48.06 -35.44 -12.89
C ARG A 6 47.52 -36.57 -12.00
N LYS A 7 46.45 -36.32 -11.23
CA LYS A 7 45.65 -37.37 -10.56
C LYS A 7 44.27 -36.91 -10.05
N LEU A 8 43.63 -35.97 -10.76
CA LEU A 8 42.31 -35.43 -10.42
C LEU A 8 41.53 -35.01 -11.68
N VAL A 9 41.59 -35.86 -12.72
CA VAL A 9 40.87 -35.68 -14.00
C VAL A 9 39.82 -36.78 -14.24
N ASP A 10 39.96 -37.94 -13.60
CA ASP A 10 38.96 -39.00 -13.63
C ASP A 10 38.14 -39.04 -12.33
N ARG A 11 36.80 -39.02 -12.48
CA ARG A 11 35.75 -38.96 -11.44
C ARG A 11 35.30 -37.57 -10.97
N ILE A 12 34.80 -36.77 -11.91
CA ILE A 12 33.51 -36.11 -11.68
C ILE A 12 32.56 -36.62 -12.77
N SER A 13 31.79 -37.65 -12.43
CA SER A 13 30.62 -38.03 -13.22
C SER A 13 29.60 -36.91 -13.05
N LEU A 14 29.54 -35.99 -14.01
CA LEU A 14 28.40 -35.11 -14.16
C LEU A 14 27.18 -35.98 -14.50
N LYS A 15 26.52 -36.50 -13.46
CA LYS A 15 25.05 -36.50 -13.46
C LYS A 15 24.62 -35.03 -13.43
N GLN A 16 24.73 -34.37 -14.58
CA GLN A 16 23.72 -33.39 -14.92
C GLN A 16 22.40 -34.13 -14.83
N SER A 17 21.66 -33.89 -13.75
CA SER A 17 20.22 -33.86 -13.87
C SER A 17 19.94 -32.73 -14.86
N ILE A 18 19.97 -33.06 -16.15
CA ILE A 18 19.13 -32.43 -17.14
C ILE A 18 17.74 -32.68 -16.58
N GLY A 19 17.29 -31.76 -15.74
CA GLY A 19 15.90 -31.65 -15.36
C GLY A 19 15.21 -31.42 -16.67
N CYS A 20 14.68 -32.50 -17.25
CA CYS A 20 13.81 -32.41 -18.39
C CYS A 20 12.73 -31.43 -17.96
N ARG A 21 12.78 -30.22 -18.50
CA ARG A 21 11.61 -29.34 -18.50
C ARG A 21 10.62 -30.11 -19.35
N THR A 22 9.84 -30.95 -18.69
CA THR A 22 8.67 -31.57 -19.25
C THR A 22 7.81 -30.39 -19.70
N TYR A 23 7.88 -30.09 -20.99
CA TYR A 23 6.95 -29.20 -21.64
C TYR A 23 5.58 -29.77 -21.31
N SER A 24 4.88 -29.10 -20.39
CA SER A 24 3.59 -29.56 -19.92
C SER A 24 2.66 -29.48 -21.11
N THR A 25 2.32 -30.64 -21.67
CA THR A 25 1.31 -30.76 -22.73
C THR A 25 -0.10 -30.47 -22.22
N LYS A 26 -0.26 -30.20 -20.91
CA LYS A 26 -1.46 -29.57 -20.37
C LYS A 26 -1.60 -28.19 -21.00
N LYS A 27 -2.52 -28.08 -21.95
CA LYS A 27 -3.05 -26.83 -22.48
C LYS A 27 -3.44 -25.94 -21.29
N VAL A 28 -2.67 -24.87 -21.05
CA VAL A 28 -2.98 -23.91 -20.00
C VAL A 28 -4.26 -23.20 -20.41
N PHE A 29 -5.33 -23.38 -19.65
CA PHE A 29 -6.59 -22.71 -19.88
C PHE A 29 -6.57 -21.37 -19.14
N ASP A 30 -6.69 -20.28 -19.89
CA ASP A 30 -6.83 -18.95 -19.32
C ASP A 30 -8.28 -18.76 -18.85
N VAL A 31 -8.46 -18.67 -17.53
CA VAL A 31 -9.76 -18.46 -16.89
C VAL A 31 -10.10 -16.98 -16.72
N GLY A 32 -9.30 -16.07 -17.30
CA GLY A 32 -9.43 -14.61 -17.17
C GLY A 32 -8.85 -14.03 -15.87
N GLN A 33 -8.18 -14.86 -15.06
CA GLN A 33 -7.39 -14.42 -13.91
C GLN A 33 -6.19 -15.36 -13.70
N PRO A 34 -5.14 -14.93 -12.98
CA PRO A 34 -3.99 -15.78 -12.68
C PRO A 34 -4.36 -17.08 -11.97
N THR A 35 -3.68 -18.17 -12.34
CA THR A 35 -3.79 -19.52 -11.76
C THR A 35 -2.40 -20.12 -11.63
N ALA A 36 -2.21 -21.12 -10.77
CA ALA A 36 -0.92 -21.81 -10.64
C ALA A 36 -0.38 -22.37 -11.98
N ALA A 37 -1.27 -22.78 -12.89
CA ALA A 37 -0.90 -23.28 -14.22
C ALA A 37 -0.44 -22.18 -15.20
N SER A 38 -0.93 -20.94 -15.05
CA SER A 38 -0.59 -19.80 -15.92
C SER A 38 0.49 -18.90 -15.34
N HIS A 39 0.54 -18.79 -14.01
CA HIS A 39 1.43 -17.93 -13.24
C HIS A 39 2.02 -18.69 -12.03
N PRO A 40 2.80 -19.76 -12.24
CA PRO A 40 3.40 -20.57 -11.17
C PRO A 40 4.39 -19.81 -10.28
N GLN A 41 4.85 -18.63 -10.72
CA GLN A 41 5.66 -17.70 -9.92
C GLN A 41 4.84 -16.80 -8.97
N LEU A 42 3.50 -16.88 -9.03
CA LEU A 42 2.56 -16.02 -8.30
C LEU A 42 1.53 -16.81 -7.47
N LEU A 43 1.13 -18.00 -7.92
CA LEU A 43 0.21 -18.90 -7.20
C LEU A 43 0.79 -20.30 -7.10
N GLU A 44 0.68 -20.89 -5.92
CA GLU A 44 0.98 -22.31 -5.68
C GLU A 44 -0.18 -23.22 -6.10
N GLU A 45 0.10 -24.50 -6.38
CA GLU A 45 -0.93 -25.46 -6.81
C GLU A 45 -2.01 -25.62 -5.72
N GLY A 46 -3.27 -25.37 -6.11
CA GLY A 46 -4.43 -25.38 -5.18
C GLY A 46 -4.84 -24.01 -4.64
N GLU A 47 -4.08 -22.95 -4.92
CA GLU A 47 -4.47 -21.55 -4.70
C GLU A 47 -5.46 -21.05 -5.76
N VAL A 48 -6.41 -20.20 -5.31
CA VAL A 48 -7.40 -19.53 -6.18
C VAL A 48 -7.05 -18.06 -6.35
N THR A 49 -6.51 -17.46 -5.29
CA THR A 49 -5.81 -16.17 -5.30
C THR A 49 -4.49 -16.36 -4.53
N PRO A 50 -3.44 -15.57 -4.80
CA PRO A 50 -2.13 -15.76 -4.18
C PRO A 50 -2.21 -15.82 -2.65
N GLY A 51 -1.69 -16.89 -2.06
CA GLY A 51 -1.74 -17.14 -0.61
C GLY A 51 -3.04 -17.77 -0.09
N ILE A 52 -4.15 -17.77 -0.85
CA ILE A 52 -5.44 -18.30 -0.39
C ILE A 52 -5.86 -19.55 -1.19
N THR A 53 -5.89 -20.68 -0.50
CA THR A 53 -6.26 -21.99 -1.08
C THR A 53 -7.75 -22.12 -1.38
N SER A 54 -8.09 -22.95 -2.36
CA SER A 54 -9.47 -23.38 -2.63
C SER A 54 -10.17 -23.98 -1.40
N ASN A 55 -9.42 -24.69 -0.55
CA ASN A 55 -9.92 -25.25 0.70
C ASN A 55 -10.30 -24.16 1.72
N GLU A 56 -9.54 -23.05 1.77
CA GLU A 56 -9.90 -21.92 2.64
C GLU A 56 -11.17 -21.23 2.14
N TYR A 57 -11.32 -21.01 0.84
CA TYR A 57 -12.57 -20.51 0.25
C TYR A 57 -13.77 -21.42 0.56
N ILE A 58 -13.63 -22.75 0.43
CA ILE A 58 -14.66 -23.71 0.83
C ILE A 58 -14.97 -23.60 2.34
N SER A 59 -13.97 -23.41 3.19
CA SER A 59 -14.15 -23.21 4.64
C SER A 59 -14.89 -21.92 4.97
N ARG A 60 -14.57 -20.80 4.31
CA ARG A 60 -15.29 -19.51 4.42
C ARG A 60 -16.78 -19.70 4.08
N ARG A 61 -17.10 -20.45 3.02
CA ARG A 61 -18.48 -20.76 2.62
C ARG A 61 -19.24 -21.62 3.63
N LYS A 62 -18.60 -22.65 4.19
CA LYS A 62 -19.19 -23.49 5.24
C LYS A 62 -19.51 -22.67 6.50
N ARG A 63 -18.56 -21.85 6.98
CA ARG A 63 -18.78 -20.95 8.12
C ARG A 63 -19.89 -19.93 7.87
N LEU A 64 -20.04 -19.42 6.63
CA LEU A 64 -21.16 -18.54 6.30
C LEU A 64 -22.52 -19.26 6.39
N LEU A 65 -22.61 -20.50 5.91
CA LEU A 65 -23.82 -21.30 6.04
C LEU A 65 -24.14 -21.61 7.52
N GLU A 66 -23.13 -21.95 8.33
CA GLU A 66 -23.28 -22.20 9.78
C GLU A 66 -23.79 -20.98 10.57
N LEU A 67 -23.47 -19.75 10.13
CA LEU A 67 -23.96 -18.52 10.74
C LEU A 67 -25.37 -18.11 10.26
N LEU A 68 -25.78 -18.55 9.07
CA LEU A 68 -27.09 -18.23 8.50
C LEU A 68 -28.17 -19.17 9.09
N PRO A 69 -29.41 -18.70 9.28
CA PRO A 69 -30.51 -19.58 9.68
C PRO A 69 -30.71 -20.75 8.70
N GLU A 70 -31.21 -21.89 9.17
CA GLU A 70 -31.53 -23.02 8.29
C GLU A 70 -32.42 -22.61 7.10
N LYS A 71 -32.20 -23.25 5.95
CA LYS A 71 -32.91 -22.97 4.68
C LYS A 71 -32.80 -21.50 4.23
N SER A 72 -31.76 -20.80 4.65
CA SER A 72 -31.40 -19.48 4.09
C SER A 72 -30.74 -19.61 2.72
N LEU A 73 -30.96 -18.58 1.91
CA LEU A 73 -30.25 -18.32 0.66
C LEU A 73 -29.58 -16.94 0.74
N ALA A 74 -28.30 -16.85 0.39
CA ALA A 74 -27.55 -15.61 0.29
C ALA A 74 -27.23 -15.30 -1.18
N ILE A 75 -27.39 -14.05 -1.62
CA ILE A 75 -27.05 -13.57 -2.96
C ILE A 75 -25.95 -12.50 -2.82
N ILE A 76 -24.82 -12.72 -3.48
CA ILE A 76 -23.65 -11.84 -3.48
C ILE A 76 -23.27 -11.56 -4.93
N ALA A 77 -23.21 -10.29 -5.32
CA ALA A 77 -22.87 -9.90 -6.69
C ALA A 77 -21.41 -9.45 -6.78
N ALA A 78 -20.77 -9.71 -7.92
CA ALA A 78 -19.51 -9.08 -8.25
C ALA A 78 -19.70 -7.56 -8.39
N ALA A 79 -18.65 -6.79 -8.10
CA ALA A 79 -18.67 -5.36 -8.31
C ALA A 79 -18.89 -5.03 -9.80
N PRO A 80 -19.65 -3.96 -10.12
CA PRO A 80 -19.77 -3.46 -11.48
C PRO A 80 -18.46 -2.82 -11.93
N ILE A 81 -18.19 -2.85 -13.23
CA ILE A 81 -17.14 -2.02 -13.84
C ILE A 81 -17.54 -0.55 -13.64
N LYS A 82 -16.62 0.26 -13.11
CA LYS A 82 -16.81 1.71 -12.98
C LYS A 82 -16.15 2.41 -14.16
N MET A 83 -16.89 3.29 -14.84
CA MET A 83 -16.40 4.03 -16.00
C MET A 83 -15.82 5.38 -15.56
N MET A 84 -14.65 5.73 -16.09
CA MET A 84 -14.01 7.06 -15.97
C MET A 84 -14.58 8.02 -17.01
N THR A 85 -14.79 7.52 -18.24
CA THR A 85 -15.58 8.12 -19.31
C THR A 85 -16.38 7.00 -19.99
N ASP A 86 -17.33 7.33 -20.87
CA ASP A 86 -18.29 6.38 -21.46
C ASP A 86 -17.68 5.07 -22.01
N VAL A 87 -16.42 5.08 -22.46
CA VAL A 87 -15.71 3.91 -23.00
C VAL A 87 -14.41 3.55 -22.26
N VAL A 88 -13.99 4.33 -21.25
CA VAL A 88 -12.74 4.09 -20.51
C VAL A 88 -13.06 3.64 -19.07
N PRO A 89 -12.77 2.39 -18.68
CA PRO A 89 -12.99 1.92 -17.31
C PRO A 89 -11.90 2.41 -16.35
N TYR A 90 -12.25 2.57 -15.08
CA TYR A 90 -11.27 2.56 -13.99
C TYR A 90 -10.71 1.14 -13.77
N THR A 91 -9.51 1.04 -13.20
CA THR A 91 -8.92 -0.25 -12.80
C THR A 91 -9.88 -1.02 -11.89
N TYR A 92 -10.30 -2.20 -12.33
CA TYR A 92 -11.30 -3.00 -11.63
C TYR A 92 -10.86 -3.39 -10.20
N ARG A 93 -11.75 -3.20 -9.22
CA ARG A 93 -11.63 -3.72 -7.85
C ARG A 93 -12.92 -4.47 -7.53
N GLN A 94 -12.78 -5.70 -7.07
CA GLN A 94 -13.89 -6.58 -6.73
C GLN A 94 -14.60 -6.13 -5.43
N ASP A 95 -15.87 -6.51 -5.27
CA ASP A 95 -16.56 -6.44 -3.98
C ASP A 95 -15.86 -7.37 -2.97
N ALA A 96 -15.53 -6.87 -1.79
CA ALA A 96 -14.71 -7.62 -0.84
C ALA A 96 -15.42 -8.88 -0.31
N ASP A 97 -16.74 -8.90 -0.17
CA ASP A 97 -17.49 -10.10 0.25
C ASP A 97 -17.58 -11.12 -0.89
N TYR A 98 -17.82 -10.66 -2.12
CA TYR A 98 -17.79 -11.52 -3.31
C TYR A 98 -16.42 -12.17 -3.47
N LEU A 99 -15.34 -11.39 -3.34
CA LEU A 99 -13.97 -11.89 -3.40
C LEU A 99 -13.68 -12.85 -2.25
N TYR A 100 -14.09 -12.52 -1.01
CA TYR A 100 -13.88 -13.36 0.18
C TYR A 100 -14.54 -14.74 0.07
N ILE A 101 -15.70 -14.81 -0.57
CA ILE A 101 -16.51 -16.04 -0.70
C ILE A 101 -16.14 -16.89 -1.93
N THR A 102 -15.69 -16.27 -3.02
CA THR A 102 -15.50 -16.94 -4.32
C THR A 102 -14.05 -17.06 -4.79
N GLY A 103 -13.20 -16.08 -4.47
CA GLY A 103 -11.88 -15.92 -5.10
C GLY A 103 -11.91 -15.43 -6.56
N CYS A 104 -13.09 -15.11 -7.10
CA CYS A 104 -13.26 -14.61 -8.46
C CYS A 104 -12.96 -13.10 -8.53
N GLN A 105 -11.96 -12.73 -9.32
CA GLN A 105 -11.45 -11.36 -9.45
C GLN A 105 -12.09 -10.56 -10.59
N GLN A 106 -13.18 -11.06 -11.19
CA GLN A 106 -13.77 -10.54 -12.41
C GLN A 106 -15.19 -9.98 -12.23
N PRO A 107 -15.63 -9.04 -13.08
CA PRO A 107 -16.96 -8.45 -13.05
C PRO A 107 -18.08 -9.41 -13.51
N GLY A 108 -19.32 -9.00 -13.27
CA GLY A 108 -20.50 -9.58 -13.93
C GLY A 108 -21.00 -10.93 -13.38
N GLY A 109 -20.29 -11.56 -12.45
CA GLY A 109 -20.76 -12.78 -11.78
C GLY A 109 -21.77 -12.53 -10.64
N ILE A 110 -22.65 -13.50 -10.38
CA ILE A 110 -23.51 -13.53 -9.18
C ILE A 110 -23.34 -14.88 -8.49
N ALA A 111 -22.90 -14.83 -7.23
CA ALA A 111 -22.76 -15.99 -6.36
C ALA A 111 -24.00 -16.14 -5.47
N VAL A 112 -24.49 -17.36 -5.36
CA VAL A 112 -25.65 -17.73 -4.55
C VAL A 112 -25.25 -18.86 -3.64
N LEU A 113 -25.34 -18.66 -2.33
CA LEU A 113 -24.93 -19.64 -1.32
C LEU A 113 -26.16 -20.08 -0.53
N GLY A 114 -26.40 -21.38 -0.43
CA GLY A 114 -27.55 -21.92 0.29
C GLY A 114 -27.33 -23.34 0.80
N HIS A 115 -28.02 -23.67 1.90
CA HIS A 115 -27.88 -24.96 2.59
C HIS A 115 -28.14 -26.18 1.70
N GLU A 116 -29.07 -26.07 0.74
CA GLU A 116 -29.46 -27.17 -0.15
C GLU A 116 -28.64 -27.21 -1.46
N CYS A 117 -28.05 -26.08 -1.88
CA CYS A 117 -27.42 -25.95 -3.20
C CYS A 117 -25.89 -25.79 -3.16
N GLY A 118 -25.30 -25.58 -1.98
CA GLY A 118 -23.91 -25.18 -1.85
C GLY A 118 -23.67 -23.80 -2.47
N LEU A 119 -22.49 -23.60 -3.06
CA LEU A 119 -22.19 -22.45 -3.91
C LEU A 119 -22.72 -22.69 -5.33
N CYS A 120 -23.67 -21.87 -5.74
CA CYS A 120 -24.13 -21.75 -7.12
C CYS A 120 -23.60 -20.43 -7.72
N MET A 121 -22.91 -20.47 -8.86
CA MET A 121 -22.41 -19.27 -9.53
C MET A 121 -23.07 -19.05 -10.89
N PHE A 122 -23.68 -17.87 -11.08
CA PHE A 122 -24.11 -17.38 -12.38
C PHE A 122 -22.97 -16.57 -12.99
N MET A 123 -22.37 -17.11 -14.05
CA MET A 123 -21.16 -16.54 -14.68
C MET A 123 -21.47 -15.86 -16.01
N PRO A 124 -20.78 -14.77 -16.36
CA PRO A 124 -20.90 -14.16 -17.68
C PRO A 124 -20.51 -15.14 -18.79
N GLU A 125 -20.97 -14.86 -20.00
CA GLU A 125 -20.56 -15.55 -21.23
C GLU A 125 -19.90 -14.50 -22.12
N SER A 126 -18.68 -14.77 -22.58
CA SER A 126 -18.00 -13.96 -23.59
C SER A 126 -18.33 -14.49 -24.98
N ASP A 127 -18.65 -13.61 -25.92
CA ASP A 127 -18.53 -13.95 -27.34
C ASP A 127 -17.07 -13.78 -27.84
N PRO A 128 -16.71 -14.25 -29.05
CA PRO A 128 -15.35 -14.11 -29.56
C PRO A 128 -14.88 -12.65 -29.74
N GLN A 129 -15.81 -11.70 -29.89
CA GLN A 129 -15.48 -10.29 -30.02
C GLN A 129 -15.13 -9.68 -28.65
N ASP A 130 -15.85 -10.05 -27.59
CA ASP A 130 -15.51 -9.66 -26.21
C ASP A 130 -14.07 -10.08 -25.86
N VAL A 131 -13.68 -11.32 -26.18
CA VAL A 131 -12.35 -11.86 -25.87
C VAL A 131 -11.23 -11.07 -26.57
N ILE A 132 -11.47 -10.58 -27.79
CA ILE A 132 -10.52 -9.73 -28.52
C ILE A 132 -10.30 -8.38 -27.81
N TRP A 133 -11.33 -7.81 -27.18
CA TRP A 133 -11.26 -6.49 -26.53
C TRP A 133 -10.87 -6.54 -25.04
N GLN A 134 -11.30 -7.57 -24.33
CA GLN A 134 -11.28 -7.62 -22.85
C GLN A 134 -10.45 -8.79 -22.30
N GLY A 135 -10.00 -9.72 -23.16
CA GLY A 135 -9.37 -10.97 -22.76
C GLY A 135 -10.38 -12.06 -22.38
N ASN A 136 -9.89 -13.22 -21.94
CA ASN A 136 -10.74 -14.30 -21.48
C ASN A 136 -11.45 -13.92 -20.17
N ILE A 137 -12.63 -14.52 -19.94
CA ILE A 137 -13.37 -14.37 -18.69
C ILE A 137 -13.69 -15.73 -18.06
N ALA A 138 -13.94 -15.73 -16.75
CA ALA A 138 -14.33 -16.90 -15.99
C ALA A 138 -15.76 -17.30 -16.35
N GLY A 139 -15.89 -18.27 -17.25
CA GLY A 139 -17.16 -18.92 -17.56
C GLY A 139 -17.60 -19.95 -16.51
N VAL A 140 -18.61 -20.73 -16.88
CA VAL A 140 -19.16 -21.84 -16.06
C VAL A 140 -18.09 -22.83 -15.63
N ASP A 141 -17.20 -23.22 -16.55
CA ASP A 141 -16.15 -24.21 -16.28
C ASP A 141 -15.16 -23.70 -15.21
N ALA A 142 -14.78 -22.42 -15.27
CA ALA A 142 -13.93 -21.80 -14.24
C ALA A 142 -14.60 -21.75 -12.85
N ALA A 143 -15.92 -21.56 -12.79
CA ALA A 143 -16.64 -21.61 -11.52
C ALA A 143 -16.63 -23.01 -10.88
N LEU A 144 -16.80 -24.07 -11.67
CA LEU A 144 -16.72 -25.45 -11.19
C LEU A 144 -15.28 -25.85 -10.85
N ASP A 145 -14.35 -25.66 -11.78
CA ASP A 145 -12.99 -26.20 -11.70
C ASP A 145 -12.03 -25.34 -10.88
N THR A 146 -12.17 -24.01 -10.90
CA THR A 146 -11.27 -23.08 -10.18
C THR A 146 -11.89 -22.64 -8.85
N PHE A 147 -13.08 -22.04 -8.87
CA PHE A 147 -13.72 -21.48 -7.66
C PHE A 147 -14.40 -22.53 -6.76
N LYS A 148 -14.48 -23.78 -7.25
CA LYS A 148 -15.10 -24.94 -6.58
C LYS A 148 -16.56 -24.66 -6.19
N ALA A 149 -17.32 -24.10 -7.13
CA ALA A 149 -18.77 -24.02 -7.03
C ALA A 149 -19.38 -25.42 -7.17
N ASP A 150 -20.36 -25.72 -6.32
CA ASP A 150 -21.14 -26.96 -6.38
C ASP A 150 -22.05 -26.98 -7.62
N GLN A 151 -22.48 -25.79 -8.07
CA GLN A 151 -23.26 -25.59 -9.28
C GLN A 151 -22.80 -24.32 -10.01
N ALA A 152 -22.87 -24.31 -11.34
CA ALA A 152 -22.62 -23.10 -12.12
C ALA A 152 -23.53 -23.04 -13.36
N PHE A 153 -23.96 -21.83 -13.72
CA PHE A 153 -24.83 -21.60 -14.86
C PHE A 153 -24.42 -20.33 -15.62
N PRO A 154 -24.68 -20.26 -16.94
CA PRO A 154 -24.55 -19.01 -17.67
C PRO A 154 -25.51 -17.94 -17.15
N MET A 155 -25.08 -16.67 -17.13
CA MET A 155 -25.86 -15.55 -16.61
C MET A 155 -27.23 -15.41 -17.28
N ARG A 156 -27.35 -15.73 -18.58
CA ARG A 156 -28.64 -15.75 -19.29
C ARG A 156 -29.68 -16.70 -18.66
N LYS A 157 -29.25 -17.75 -17.95
CA LYS A 157 -30.15 -18.69 -17.25
C LYS A 157 -30.57 -18.21 -15.86
N MET A 158 -29.94 -17.18 -15.30
CA MET A 158 -30.23 -16.71 -13.93
C MET A 158 -31.72 -16.33 -13.76
N ARG A 159 -32.32 -15.65 -14.74
CA ARG A 159 -33.76 -15.29 -14.73
C ARG A 159 -34.71 -16.48 -14.70
N ALA A 160 -34.27 -17.68 -15.11
CA ALA A 160 -35.07 -18.90 -15.08
C ALA A 160 -34.84 -19.73 -13.79
N ILE A 161 -33.65 -19.66 -13.20
CA ILE A 161 -33.23 -20.54 -12.10
C ILE A 161 -33.34 -19.84 -10.73
N LEU A 162 -32.83 -18.62 -10.61
CA LEU A 162 -32.77 -17.90 -9.32
C LEU A 162 -34.15 -17.64 -8.68
N PRO A 163 -35.25 -17.36 -9.43
CA PRO A 163 -36.58 -17.21 -8.83
C PRO A 163 -37.07 -18.46 -8.07
N ASP A 164 -36.77 -19.67 -8.56
CA ASP A 164 -37.13 -20.93 -7.89
C ASP A 164 -36.32 -21.15 -6.61
N MET A 165 -35.01 -20.86 -6.65
CA MET A 165 -34.14 -20.87 -5.46
C MET A 165 -34.64 -19.88 -4.38
N ILE A 166 -35.01 -18.66 -4.79
CA ILE A 166 -35.61 -17.66 -3.88
C ILE A 166 -36.98 -18.13 -3.36
N GLY A 167 -37.77 -18.84 -4.17
CA GLY A 167 -39.06 -19.39 -3.78
C GLY A 167 -38.95 -20.46 -2.69
N LYS A 168 -37.98 -21.38 -2.83
CA LYS A 168 -37.74 -22.51 -1.91
C LYS A 168 -37.12 -22.11 -0.57
N SER A 169 -36.36 -21.02 -0.51
CA SER A 169 -35.70 -20.59 0.73
C SER A 169 -36.71 -20.15 1.81
N SER A 170 -36.35 -20.30 3.09
CA SER A 170 -37.11 -19.75 4.22
C SER A 170 -36.74 -18.29 4.51
N LYS A 171 -35.47 -17.93 4.30
CA LYS A 171 -34.93 -16.57 4.45
C LYS A 171 -34.07 -16.22 3.24
N LEU A 172 -33.99 -14.93 2.92
CA LEU A 172 -33.18 -14.40 1.84
C LEU A 172 -32.24 -13.33 2.40
N PHE A 173 -30.97 -13.41 2.04
CA PHE A 173 -29.94 -12.44 2.43
C PHE A 173 -29.23 -11.90 1.19
N HIS A 174 -28.86 -10.63 1.21
CA HIS A 174 -28.03 -10.02 0.17
C HIS A 174 -27.28 -8.81 0.72
N ASN A 175 -26.16 -8.42 0.11
CA ASN A 175 -25.48 -7.18 0.46
C ASN A 175 -26.33 -6.00 -0.02
N VAL A 176 -26.87 -5.19 0.91
CA VAL A 176 -27.74 -4.06 0.55
C VAL A 176 -26.97 -2.97 -0.20
N LYS A 177 -25.73 -2.67 0.23
CA LYS A 177 -24.90 -1.60 -0.34
C LYS A 177 -24.35 -1.90 -1.75
N THR A 178 -24.13 -3.18 -2.07
CA THR A 178 -23.56 -3.63 -3.35
C THR A 178 -24.52 -4.49 -4.16
N ALA A 179 -25.83 -4.32 -3.91
CA ALA A 179 -26.89 -4.91 -4.70
C ALA A 179 -26.92 -4.35 -6.14
N VAL A 180 -27.27 -5.21 -7.11
CA VAL A 180 -27.30 -4.85 -8.53
C VAL A 180 -28.69 -5.10 -9.14
N PRO A 181 -29.18 -4.26 -10.07
CA PRO A 181 -30.50 -4.41 -10.70
C PRO A 181 -30.78 -5.80 -11.24
N THR A 182 -29.73 -6.46 -11.78
CA THR A 182 -29.76 -7.82 -12.36
C THR A 182 -30.61 -8.81 -11.58
N TYR A 183 -30.45 -8.90 -10.25
CA TYR A 183 -31.27 -9.77 -9.39
C TYR A 183 -32.37 -9.03 -8.63
N LEU A 184 -32.21 -7.72 -8.35
CA LEU A 184 -33.22 -6.92 -7.65
C LEU A 184 -34.53 -6.81 -8.43
N ASP A 185 -34.46 -6.75 -9.75
CA ASP A 185 -35.62 -6.60 -10.64
C ASP A 185 -36.45 -7.89 -10.79
N LEU A 186 -35.94 -9.04 -10.32
CA LEU A 186 -36.67 -10.30 -10.33
C LEU A 186 -37.92 -10.20 -9.45
N GLU A 187 -39.09 -10.57 -9.99
CA GLU A 187 -40.37 -10.55 -9.24
C GLU A 187 -40.27 -11.34 -7.92
N ALA A 188 -39.60 -12.49 -7.94
CA ALA A 188 -39.36 -13.30 -6.74
C ALA A 188 -38.53 -12.56 -5.67
N PHE A 189 -37.52 -11.78 -6.07
CA PHE A 189 -36.76 -10.95 -5.15
C PHE A 189 -37.62 -9.80 -4.61
N ARG A 190 -38.30 -9.05 -5.49
CA ARG A 190 -39.18 -7.94 -5.10
C ARG A 190 -40.27 -8.38 -4.12
N LYS A 191 -40.87 -9.55 -4.36
CA LYS A 191 -41.86 -10.19 -3.45
C LYS A 191 -41.24 -10.62 -2.12
N ALA A 192 -40.00 -11.13 -2.12
CA ALA A 192 -39.28 -11.44 -0.88
C ALA A 192 -38.94 -10.18 -0.07
N ALA A 193 -38.49 -9.11 -0.73
CA ALA A 193 -38.20 -7.82 -0.10
C ALA A 193 -39.46 -7.17 0.48
N TYR A 194 -40.54 -7.07 -0.30
CA TYR A 194 -41.83 -6.51 0.14
C TYR A 194 -42.40 -7.23 1.38
N ASN A 195 -42.25 -8.56 1.46
CA ASN A 195 -42.69 -9.36 2.59
C ASN A 195 -41.69 -9.40 3.77
N GLY A 196 -40.63 -8.58 3.77
CA GLY A 196 -39.62 -8.55 4.83
C GLY A 196 -38.78 -9.84 4.97
N LYS A 197 -38.78 -10.69 3.92
CA LYS A 197 -37.98 -11.93 3.87
C LYS A 197 -36.53 -11.65 3.48
N ALA A 198 -36.28 -10.63 2.65
CA ALA A 198 -34.94 -10.18 2.30
C ALA A 198 -34.32 -9.36 3.45
N LYS A 199 -33.06 -9.65 3.77
CA LYS A 199 -32.27 -8.99 4.83
C LYS A 199 -30.86 -8.69 4.36
N ASP A 200 -30.20 -7.75 5.03
CA ASP A 200 -28.78 -7.47 4.80
C ASP A 200 -27.91 -8.65 5.24
N LEU A 201 -27.03 -9.08 4.34
CA LEU A 201 -26.04 -10.14 4.56
C LEU A 201 -24.80 -9.61 5.27
N SER A 202 -24.52 -8.29 5.18
CA SER A 202 -23.28 -7.65 5.63
C SER A 202 -22.92 -7.96 7.10
N ILE A 203 -23.92 -8.19 7.96
CA ILE A 203 -23.72 -8.58 9.37
C ILE A 203 -22.96 -9.90 9.49
N TYR A 204 -23.24 -10.86 8.60
CA TYR A 204 -22.66 -12.21 8.62
C TYR A 204 -21.31 -12.28 7.88
N THR A 205 -21.16 -11.57 6.76
CA THR A 205 -19.87 -11.54 6.05
C THR A 205 -18.82 -10.76 6.83
N HIS A 206 -19.20 -9.65 7.47
CA HIS A 206 -18.30 -8.91 8.37
C HIS A 206 -17.92 -9.73 9.61
N GLU A 207 -18.82 -10.57 10.16
CA GLU A 207 -18.48 -11.51 11.25
C GLU A 207 -17.35 -12.47 10.85
N LEU A 208 -17.36 -12.97 9.61
CA LEU A 208 -16.33 -13.88 9.09
C LEU A 208 -15.01 -13.18 8.80
N ARG A 209 -15.06 -11.98 8.18
CA ARG A 209 -13.89 -11.16 7.85
C ARG A 209 -13.23 -10.51 9.07
N TRP A 210 -13.91 -10.47 10.21
CA TRP A 210 -13.41 -9.81 11.42
C TRP A 210 -12.15 -10.46 11.98
N ILE A 211 -12.13 -11.80 12.03
CA ILE A 211 -10.99 -12.60 12.53
C ILE A 211 -10.28 -13.23 11.34
N LYS A 212 -9.03 -12.81 11.11
CA LYS A 212 -8.22 -13.19 9.95
C LYS A 212 -7.62 -14.59 10.14
N SER A 213 -7.61 -15.39 9.06
CA SER A 213 -6.86 -16.64 8.98
C SER A 213 -5.34 -16.39 8.98
N PRO A 214 -4.49 -17.39 9.27
CA PRO A 214 -3.04 -17.26 9.15
C PRO A 214 -2.55 -16.81 7.77
N ALA A 215 -3.27 -17.18 6.70
CA ALA A 215 -2.96 -16.78 5.33
C ALA A 215 -3.33 -15.31 5.08
N GLU A 216 -4.48 -14.87 5.59
CA GLU A 216 -4.91 -13.46 5.55
C GLU A 216 -3.91 -12.56 6.30
N ILE A 217 -3.47 -12.97 7.49
CA ILE A 217 -2.46 -12.25 8.28
C ILE A 217 -1.12 -12.17 7.52
N LYS A 218 -0.72 -13.22 6.79
CA LYS A 218 0.49 -13.20 5.94
C LYS A 218 0.40 -12.12 4.87
N LEU A 219 -0.72 -12.04 4.15
CA LEU A 219 -0.94 -11.01 3.12
C LEU A 219 -0.98 -9.60 3.71
N MET A 220 -1.59 -9.41 4.90
CA MET A 220 -1.58 -8.12 5.59
C MET A 220 -0.17 -7.70 6.05
N ARG A 221 0.65 -8.63 6.58
CA ARG A 221 2.07 -8.36 6.90
C ARG A 221 2.87 -7.96 5.66
N GLU A 222 2.65 -8.64 4.54
CA GLU A 222 3.33 -8.32 3.29
C GLU A 222 2.90 -6.95 2.75
N SER A 223 1.60 -6.63 2.77
CA SER A 223 1.09 -5.29 2.42
C SER A 223 1.66 -4.19 3.33
N ALA A 224 1.68 -4.40 4.65
CA ALA A 224 2.27 -3.46 5.60
C ALA A 224 3.76 -3.25 5.34
N SER A 225 4.51 -4.33 5.04
CA SER A 225 5.93 -4.24 4.69
C SER A 225 6.18 -3.43 3.41
N ILE A 226 5.34 -3.60 2.38
CA ILE A 226 5.42 -2.82 1.14
C ILE A 226 5.19 -1.33 1.42
N ALA A 227 4.09 -1.00 2.09
CA ALA A 227 3.74 0.39 2.40
C ALA A 227 4.79 1.06 3.31
N CYS A 228 5.33 0.34 4.29
CA CYS A 228 6.47 0.78 5.11
C CYS A 228 7.70 1.11 4.25
N GLN A 229 8.16 0.18 3.43
CA GLN A 229 9.33 0.41 2.58
C GLN A 229 9.12 1.57 1.58
N ALA A 230 7.91 1.70 1.04
CA ALA A 230 7.55 2.78 0.13
C ALA A 230 7.54 4.15 0.83
N LEU A 231 6.96 4.25 2.02
CA LEU A 231 6.97 5.47 2.81
C LEU A 231 8.39 5.84 3.26
N LEU A 232 9.23 4.86 3.64
CA LEU A 232 10.64 5.09 3.99
C LEU A 232 11.42 5.74 2.84
N GLN A 233 11.29 5.24 1.61
CA GLN A 233 11.91 5.83 0.42
C GLN A 233 11.33 7.21 0.08
N THR A 234 10.08 7.46 0.44
CA THR A 234 9.39 8.75 0.24
C THR A 234 9.84 9.80 1.25
N MET A 235 10.01 9.42 2.53
CA MET A 235 10.61 10.27 3.57
C MET A 235 12.01 10.74 3.15
N LEU A 236 12.85 9.82 2.67
CA LEU A 236 14.20 10.13 2.17
C LEU A 236 14.18 11.10 0.97
N LEU A 237 13.24 10.95 0.04
CA LEU A 237 13.09 11.86 -1.10
C LEU A 237 12.62 13.27 -0.68
N SER A 238 11.79 13.37 0.37
CA SER A 238 11.18 14.64 0.80
C SER A 238 12.18 15.75 1.12
N LYS A 239 13.41 15.39 1.51
CA LYS A 239 14.49 16.34 1.81
C LYS A 239 15.04 17.06 0.58
N SER A 240 15.02 16.43 -0.60
CA SER A 240 15.45 17.05 -1.86
C SER A 240 14.28 17.57 -2.69
N LEU A 241 13.10 16.93 -2.59
CA LEU A 241 11.89 17.31 -3.32
C LEU A 241 10.67 17.46 -2.36
N PRO A 242 10.63 18.54 -1.55
CA PRO A 242 9.51 18.84 -0.66
C PRO A 242 8.29 19.37 -1.44
N ASN A 243 7.60 18.48 -2.16
CA ASN A 243 6.38 18.79 -2.91
C ASN A 243 5.37 17.63 -2.77
N GLU A 244 4.12 17.96 -2.45
CA GLU A 244 3.10 16.98 -2.08
C GLU A 244 2.83 15.98 -3.22
N GLY A 245 2.69 16.47 -4.46
CA GLY A 245 2.41 15.64 -5.63
C GLY A 245 3.58 14.72 -5.99
N MET A 246 4.82 15.20 -5.86
CA MET A 246 6.02 14.39 -6.05
C MET A 246 6.13 13.27 -5.01
N LEU A 247 5.76 13.53 -3.75
CA LEU A 247 5.76 12.51 -2.70
C LEU A 247 4.61 11.51 -2.86
N SER A 248 3.42 11.98 -3.26
CA SER A 248 2.28 11.13 -3.63
C SER A 248 2.65 10.17 -4.77
N ALA A 249 3.27 10.67 -5.84
CA ALA A 249 3.73 9.85 -6.96
C ALA A 249 4.86 8.88 -6.55
N LYS A 250 5.77 9.30 -5.66
CA LYS A 250 6.87 8.46 -5.16
C LYS A 250 6.35 7.28 -4.35
N VAL A 251 5.43 7.48 -3.40
CA VAL A 251 4.92 6.37 -2.59
C VAL A 251 4.12 5.38 -3.44
N GLU A 252 3.30 5.86 -4.39
CA GLU A 252 2.56 5.01 -5.31
C GLU A 252 3.49 4.16 -6.21
N TYR A 253 4.54 4.78 -6.76
CA TYR A 253 5.58 4.09 -7.53
C TYR A 253 6.26 3.00 -6.70
N GLU A 254 6.70 3.33 -5.48
CA GLU A 254 7.41 2.38 -4.62
C GLU A 254 6.51 1.21 -4.17
N CYS A 255 5.23 1.44 -3.90
CA CYS A 255 4.26 0.38 -3.62
C CYS A 255 4.09 -0.56 -4.83
N LYS A 256 3.82 -0.01 -6.01
CA LYS A 256 3.60 -0.80 -7.25
C LYS A 256 4.83 -1.60 -7.65
N MET A 257 6.03 -1.02 -7.56
CA MET A 257 7.29 -1.70 -7.87
C MET A 257 7.62 -2.87 -6.92
N ARG A 258 6.94 -2.97 -5.76
CA ARG A 258 7.04 -4.10 -4.83
C ARG A 258 5.89 -5.11 -4.93
N GLY A 259 5.01 -4.98 -5.93
CA GLY A 259 3.96 -5.94 -6.24
C GLY A 259 2.57 -5.62 -5.69
N ALA A 260 2.40 -4.51 -4.95
CA ALA A 260 1.06 -4.04 -4.60
C ALA A 260 0.28 -3.64 -5.87
N GLN A 261 -0.96 -4.08 -6.01
CA GLN A 261 -1.74 -3.84 -7.23
C GLN A 261 -2.18 -2.37 -7.35
N ARG A 262 -2.35 -1.69 -6.21
CA ARG A 262 -2.82 -0.30 -6.09
C ARG A 262 -2.55 0.23 -4.67
N MET A 263 -2.78 1.53 -4.48
CA MET A 263 -2.93 2.11 -3.14
C MET A 263 -4.27 1.67 -2.54
N ALA A 264 -4.32 1.50 -1.22
CA ALA A 264 -5.53 1.12 -0.50
C ALA A 264 -6.62 2.21 -0.57
N PHE A 265 -6.18 3.46 -0.61
CA PHE A 265 -6.95 4.69 -0.75
C PHE A 265 -6.08 5.76 -1.45
N ASN A 266 -6.65 6.91 -1.79
CA ASN A 266 -5.87 8.03 -2.33
C ASN A 266 -4.97 8.61 -1.21
N PRO A 267 -3.63 8.64 -1.37
CA PRO A 267 -2.72 9.18 -0.35
C PRO A 267 -3.13 10.57 0.12
N VAL A 268 -3.09 10.82 1.44
CA VAL A 268 -3.10 12.19 1.98
C VAL A 268 -1.64 12.65 2.01
N VAL A 269 -1.33 13.80 1.40
CA VAL A 269 0.01 14.40 1.49
C VAL A 269 -0.12 15.88 1.86
N GLY A 270 -0.24 16.16 3.16
CA GLY A 270 -0.51 17.49 3.69
C GLY A 270 0.75 18.19 4.23
N GLY A 271 1.29 19.15 3.48
CA GLY A 271 2.38 20.03 3.90
C GLY A 271 1.90 21.24 4.72
N GLY A 272 2.48 21.44 5.90
CA GLY A 272 2.15 22.56 6.79
C GLY A 272 0.64 22.61 7.09
N PRO A 273 -0.05 23.75 6.85
CA PRO A 273 -1.50 23.87 7.05
C PRO A 273 -2.34 22.79 6.37
N ASN A 274 -1.91 22.22 5.24
CA ASN A 274 -2.64 21.13 4.58
C ASN A 274 -2.68 19.86 5.45
N GLY A 275 -1.67 19.62 6.29
CA GLY A 275 -1.67 18.53 7.27
C GLY A 275 -2.74 18.69 8.37
N SER A 276 -3.28 19.89 8.57
CA SER A 276 -4.42 20.13 9.47
C SER A 276 -5.80 19.86 8.82
N VAL A 277 -5.82 19.37 7.58
CA VAL A 277 -7.04 19.00 6.84
C VAL A 277 -7.11 17.48 6.69
N ILE A 278 -8.03 16.85 7.43
CA ILE A 278 -8.03 15.39 7.68
C ILE A 278 -8.11 14.55 6.40
N HIS A 279 -9.02 14.90 5.47
CA HIS A 279 -9.17 14.25 4.16
C HIS A 279 -8.55 15.09 3.02
N TYR A 280 -7.38 15.70 3.26
CA TYR A 280 -6.66 16.44 2.22
C TYR A 280 -6.24 15.50 1.08
N SER A 281 -6.64 15.82 -0.14
CA SER A 281 -6.51 14.93 -1.31
C SER A 281 -6.02 15.65 -2.57
N ARG A 282 -5.71 16.94 -2.47
CA ARG A 282 -5.23 17.74 -3.61
C ARG A 282 -3.77 17.45 -3.96
N ASN A 283 -2.94 17.25 -2.93
CA ASN A 283 -1.52 16.92 -3.02
C ASN A 283 -0.77 17.76 -4.09
N ASP A 284 -0.97 19.08 -4.08
CA ASP A 284 -0.57 19.97 -5.18
C ASP A 284 0.36 21.13 -4.79
N GLN A 285 0.73 21.25 -3.51
CA GLN A 285 1.58 22.34 -3.03
C GLN A 285 3.06 21.97 -2.88
N LYS A 286 3.91 22.99 -2.98
CA LYS A 286 5.28 22.92 -2.46
C LYS A 286 5.25 23.04 -0.94
N ILE A 287 5.89 22.11 -0.25
CA ILE A 287 6.05 22.13 1.20
C ILE A 287 7.17 23.14 1.50
N LYS A 288 6.93 24.06 2.44
CA LYS A 288 7.89 25.11 2.79
C LYS A 288 8.91 24.61 3.81
N ASP A 289 10.12 25.16 3.76
CA ASP A 289 11.17 24.87 4.73
C ASP A 289 10.68 25.15 6.16
N GLY A 290 10.95 24.22 7.08
CA GLY A 290 10.48 24.29 8.47
C GLY A 290 9.02 23.89 8.70
N TYR A 291 8.25 23.52 7.67
CA TYR A 291 6.95 22.85 7.87
C TYR A 291 7.11 21.33 8.01
N LEU A 292 6.14 20.72 8.70
CA LEU A 292 5.93 19.27 8.65
C LEU A 292 5.22 18.87 7.35
N VAL A 293 5.32 17.60 6.97
CA VAL A 293 4.40 16.92 6.08
C VAL A 293 3.77 15.76 6.84
N LEU A 294 2.44 15.64 6.75
CA LEU A 294 1.67 14.47 7.16
C LEU A 294 1.41 13.65 5.90
N MET A 295 1.85 12.39 5.89
CA MET A 295 1.50 11.43 4.85
C MET A 295 0.77 10.23 5.44
N ASP A 296 -0.44 10.02 4.92
CA ASP A 296 -1.30 8.87 5.20
C ASP A 296 -1.39 8.01 3.94
N VAL A 297 -0.97 6.75 4.06
CA VAL A 297 -0.73 5.86 2.94
C VAL A 297 -1.00 4.40 3.31
N GLY A 298 -1.61 3.68 2.38
CA GLY A 298 -1.80 2.24 2.46
C GLY A 298 -1.72 1.60 1.08
N CYS A 299 -1.44 0.30 0.98
CA CYS A 299 -1.48 -0.42 -0.29
C CYS A 299 -2.36 -1.67 -0.24
N GLU A 300 -2.79 -2.13 -1.43
CA GLU A 300 -3.49 -3.40 -1.61
C GLU A 300 -2.53 -4.45 -2.15
N LEU A 301 -2.42 -5.56 -1.43
CA LEU A 301 -1.74 -6.78 -1.88
C LEU A 301 -2.73 -7.96 -1.84
N HIS A 302 -3.06 -8.48 -3.02
CA HIS A 302 -3.94 -9.64 -3.21
C HIS A 302 -5.30 -9.54 -2.52
N GLY A 303 -5.83 -8.32 -2.44
CA GLY A 303 -7.12 -8.00 -1.82
C GLY A 303 -7.06 -7.66 -0.33
N TYR A 304 -5.89 -7.69 0.31
CA TYR A 304 -5.68 -7.29 1.70
C TYR A 304 -4.88 -5.98 1.78
N LEU A 305 -5.24 -5.13 2.75
CA LEU A 305 -4.78 -3.77 2.85
C LEU A 305 -3.82 -3.56 4.03
N SER A 306 -3.05 -2.48 3.94
CA SER A 306 -2.28 -1.87 5.02
C SER A 306 -2.70 -0.42 5.19
N ASP A 307 -2.43 0.15 6.36
CA ASP A 307 -2.75 1.53 6.69
C ASP A 307 -1.65 2.16 7.58
N LEU A 308 -1.03 3.25 7.14
CA LEU A 308 -0.11 3.99 8.00
C LEU A 308 -0.01 5.49 7.68
N THR A 309 -0.12 6.27 8.76
CA THR A 309 0.25 7.68 8.78
C THR A 309 1.59 7.91 9.49
N ARG A 310 2.44 8.75 8.88
CA ARG A 310 3.59 9.38 9.54
C ARG A 310 3.58 10.88 9.29
N THR A 311 4.06 11.64 10.28
CA THR A 311 4.29 13.08 10.16
C THR A 311 5.76 13.39 10.43
N TRP A 312 6.42 14.19 9.60
CA TRP A 312 7.84 14.54 9.76
C TRP A 312 8.20 15.89 9.11
N PRO A 313 9.30 16.55 9.52
CA PRO A 313 9.84 17.73 8.83
C PRO A 313 10.74 17.31 7.65
N PRO A 314 10.44 17.65 6.39
CA PRO A 314 11.31 17.32 5.25
C PRO A 314 12.73 17.94 5.35
N SER A 315 12.88 19.04 6.10
CA SER A 315 14.18 19.64 6.43
C SER A 315 15.10 18.70 7.22
N GLY A 316 14.56 17.69 7.89
CA GLY A 316 15.29 16.72 8.70
C GLY A 316 15.44 17.06 10.19
N SER A 317 14.85 18.16 10.65
CA SER A 317 14.82 18.51 12.09
C SER A 317 13.47 19.12 12.49
N PHE A 318 12.96 18.73 13.65
CA PHE A 318 11.75 19.30 14.24
C PHE A 318 12.09 20.66 14.88
N SER A 319 11.16 21.61 14.85
CA SER A 319 11.21 22.77 15.76
C SER A 319 10.73 22.35 17.15
N SER A 320 11.15 23.07 18.21
CA SER A 320 10.72 22.75 19.58
C SER A 320 9.20 22.71 19.76
N THR A 321 8.45 23.50 18.99
CA THR A 321 6.98 23.51 19.03
C THR A 321 6.37 22.34 18.25
N GLN A 322 7.04 21.86 17.20
CA GLN A 322 6.64 20.64 16.49
C GLN A 322 6.95 19.40 17.34
N GLU A 323 8.13 19.35 17.97
CA GLU A 323 8.56 18.25 18.84
C GLU A 323 7.64 18.11 20.06
N GLU A 324 7.30 19.20 20.74
CA GLU A 324 6.38 19.24 21.89
C GLU A 324 5.00 18.65 21.56
N LEU A 325 4.41 19.04 20.42
CA LEU A 325 3.13 18.48 19.98
C LEU A 325 3.29 17.03 19.50
N TYR A 326 4.35 16.74 18.71
CA TYR A 326 4.61 15.39 18.19
C TYR A 326 4.80 14.37 19.31
N ALA A 327 5.54 14.73 20.37
CA ALA A 327 5.76 13.90 21.54
C ALA A 327 4.43 13.52 22.24
N LEU A 328 3.48 14.44 22.36
CA LEU A 328 2.15 14.15 22.92
C LEU A 328 1.37 13.11 22.09
N ILE A 329 1.37 13.24 20.75
CA ILE A 329 0.67 12.27 19.88
C ILE A 329 1.41 10.92 19.89
N LEU A 330 2.75 10.93 19.89
CA LEU A 330 3.57 9.71 19.96
C LEU A 330 3.38 8.96 21.27
N GLU A 331 3.33 9.66 22.40
CA GLU A 331 3.08 9.05 23.71
C GLU A 331 1.66 8.48 23.79
N THR A 332 0.66 9.22 23.28
CA THR A 332 -0.71 8.71 23.16
C THR A 332 -0.77 7.43 22.32
N ASN A 333 -0.02 7.36 21.21
CA ASN A 333 0.07 6.15 20.38
C ASN A 333 0.66 4.98 21.18
N LYS A 334 1.79 5.18 21.88
CA LYS A 334 2.44 4.15 22.72
C LYS A 334 1.53 3.63 23.83
N GLU A 335 0.87 4.52 24.54
CA GLU A 335 -0.08 4.17 25.62
C GLU A 335 -1.31 3.41 25.09
N CYS A 336 -1.86 3.83 23.93
CA CYS A 336 -2.96 3.10 23.28
C CYS A 336 -2.53 1.71 22.77
N MET A 337 -1.29 1.55 22.28
CA MET A 337 -0.74 0.24 21.90
C MET A 337 -0.72 -0.73 23.08
N MET A 338 -0.37 -0.30 24.30
CA MET A 338 -0.35 -1.18 25.49
C MET A 338 -1.74 -1.74 25.85
N LEU A 339 -2.82 -1.10 25.41
CA LEU A 339 -4.19 -1.59 25.58
C LEU A 339 -4.63 -2.59 24.50
N CYS A 340 -3.89 -2.72 23.39
CA CYS A 340 -4.19 -3.64 22.29
C CYS A 340 -3.88 -5.08 22.71
N ARG A 341 -4.93 -5.79 23.16
CA ARG A 341 -4.89 -7.19 23.60
C ARG A 341 -6.31 -7.79 23.59
N PRO A 342 -6.47 -9.12 23.66
CA PRO A 342 -7.77 -9.75 23.79
C PRO A 342 -8.56 -9.21 24.99
N GLY A 343 -9.87 -9.00 24.79
CA GLY A 343 -10.77 -8.49 25.84
C GLY A 343 -10.96 -6.97 25.86
N THR A 344 -9.98 -6.17 25.42
CA THR A 344 -10.15 -4.71 25.23
C THR A 344 -11.03 -4.43 24.00
N SER A 345 -11.73 -3.30 23.92
CA SER A 345 -12.45 -2.84 22.71
C SER A 345 -11.88 -1.54 22.13
N ILE A 346 -12.14 -1.27 20.84
CA ILE A 346 -11.72 -0.01 20.18
C ILE A 346 -12.29 1.20 20.92
N ARG A 347 -13.54 1.11 21.42
CA ARG A 347 -14.15 2.19 22.22
C ARG A 347 -13.38 2.48 23.51
N GLN A 348 -12.88 1.45 24.21
CA GLN A 348 -12.10 1.65 25.43
C GLN A 348 -10.77 2.34 25.13
N ILE A 349 -10.07 1.92 24.08
CA ILE A 349 -8.82 2.55 23.62
C ILE A 349 -9.09 4.00 23.19
N HIS A 350 -10.20 4.26 22.50
CA HIS A 350 -10.59 5.60 22.08
C HIS A 350 -10.80 6.53 23.27
N ASN A 351 -11.61 6.11 24.24
CA ASN A 351 -11.87 6.93 25.44
C ASN A 351 -10.56 7.27 26.19
N TYR A 352 -9.64 6.30 26.29
CA TYR A 352 -8.33 6.53 26.92
C TYR A 352 -7.46 7.50 26.11
N SER A 353 -7.43 7.39 24.78
CA SER A 353 -6.74 8.34 23.90
C SER A 353 -7.25 9.77 24.06
N VAL A 354 -8.58 9.95 24.22
CA VAL A 354 -9.22 11.25 24.46
C VAL A 354 -8.81 11.81 25.82
N GLU A 355 -8.76 10.99 26.87
CA GLU A 355 -8.29 11.42 28.20
C GLU A 355 -6.82 11.89 28.17
N LEU A 356 -5.93 11.13 27.51
CA LEU A 356 -4.51 11.48 27.38
C LEU A 356 -4.30 12.76 26.56
N LEU A 357 -4.91 12.85 25.37
CA LEU A 357 -4.78 14.03 24.51
C LEU A 357 -5.39 15.26 25.17
N HIS A 358 -6.56 15.16 25.80
CA HIS A 358 -7.18 16.27 26.51
C HIS A 358 -6.27 16.78 27.64
N LYS A 359 -5.69 15.88 28.43
CA LYS A 359 -4.72 16.23 29.49
C LYS A 359 -3.49 16.93 28.90
N GLY A 360 -2.83 16.34 27.92
CA GLY A 360 -1.61 16.90 27.34
C GLY A 360 -1.84 18.24 26.64
N LEU A 361 -2.95 18.40 25.91
CA LEU A 361 -3.31 19.66 25.26
C LEU A 361 -3.57 20.80 26.26
N LYS A 362 -4.01 20.50 27.48
CA LYS A 362 -4.08 21.47 28.58
C LYS A 362 -2.69 21.82 29.10
N GLU A 363 -1.86 20.81 29.37
CA GLU A 363 -0.51 20.98 29.90
C GLU A 363 0.38 21.84 28.99
N ILE A 364 0.24 21.70 27.66
CA ILE A 364 0.96 22.53 26.66
C ILE A 364 0.23 23.84 26.28
N GLY A 365 -0.90 24.15 26.94
CA GLY A 365 -1.62 25.42 26.85
C GLY A 365 -2.49 25.63 25.60
N ILE A 366 -2.85 24.57 24.87
CA ILE A 366 -3.77 24.62 23.72
C ILE A 366 -5.24 24.64 24.18
N LEU A 367 -5.58 23.78 25.14
CA LEU A 367 -6.89 23.77 25.81
C LEU A 367 -6.83 24.60 27.11
N LYS A 368 -7.95 25.24 27.46
CA LYS A 368 -8.12 26.05 28.68
C LYS A 368 -8.67 25.16 29.81
N ASP A 369 -8.94 25.69 31.00
CA ASP A 369 -9.40 24.86 32.14
C ASP A 369 -10.93 24.75 32.32
N ASP A 370 -11.73 25.33 31.42
CA ASP A 370 -13.18 25.41 31.58
C ASP A 370 -13.98 24.21 31.03
N ARG A 371 -15.32 24.30 31.08
CA ARG A 371 -16.23 23.22 30.68
C ARG A 371 -16.46 23.11 29.16
N SER A 372 -15.93 24.04 28.35
CA SER A 372 -16.07 24.03 26.88
C SER A 372 -15.09 23.06 26.20
N ASN A 373 -14.12 22.53 26.94
CA ASN A 373 -13.00 21.75 26.40
C ASN A 373 -13.39 20.51 25.58
N SER A 374 -14.55 19.87 25.80
CA SER A 374 -14.98 18.77 24.94
C SER A 374 -15.27 19.24 23.52
N GLN A 375 -15.95 20.37 23.36
CA GLN A 375 -16.22 20.96 22.05
C GLN A 375 -14.93 21.47 21.39
N SER A 376 -14.03 22.09 22.16
CA SER A 376 -12.72 22.54 21.66
C SER A 376 -11.81 21.36 21.28
N TYR A 377 -11.82 20.26 22.04
CA TYR A 377 -11.12 19.02 21.70
C TYR A 377 -11.65 18.43 20.40
N HIS A 378 -12.97 18.30 20.24
CA HIS A 378 -13.55 17.74 19.01
C HIS A 378 -13.30 18.60 17.75
N GLN A 379 -13.00 19.89 17.89
CA GLN A 379 -12.51 20.73 16.77
C GLN A 379 -11.07 20.40 16.38
N LEU A 380 -10.25 19.90 17.33
CA LEU A 380 -8.85 19.53 17.13
C LEU A 380 -8.67 18.06 16.77
N ASN A 381 -9.57 17.18 17.21
CA ASN A 381 -9.65 15.78 16.82
C ASN A 381 -11.11 15.30 16.74
N PRO A 382 -11.68 15.24 15.51
CA PRO A 382 -12.99 14.66 15.25
C PRO A 382 -12.93 13.18 14.79
N THR A 383 -11.77 12.52 14.78
CA THR A 383 -11.61 11.15 14.27
C THR A 383 -11.78 10.08 15.35
N SER A 384 -11.83 8.81 14.93
CA SER A 384 -11.67 7.67 15.83
C SER A 384 -10.22 7.57 16.31
N ILE A 385 -9.95 6.64 17.23
CA ILE A 385 -8.57 6.19 17.51
C ILE A 385 -8.11 5.11 16.53
N GLY A 386 -9.01 4.63 15.68
CA GLY A 386 -8.80 3.48 14.80
C GLY A 386 -10.11 2.79 14.41
N HIS A 387 -9.97 1.83 13.50
CA HIS A 387 -11.02 1.00 12.92
C HIS A 387 -10.52 -0.44 12.73
N TYR A 388 -11.39 -1.37 12.34
CA TYR A 388 -10.93 -2.67 11.83
C TYR A 388 -10.32 -2.49 10.44
N LEU A 389 -9.30 -3.30 10.13
CA LEU A 389 -8.64 -3.32 8.83
C LEU A 389 -8.64 -4.75 8.27
N GLY A 390 -8.61 -4.90 6.94
CA GLY A 390 -8.49 -6.20 6.29
C GLY A 390 -8.62 -6.09 4.78
N MET A 391 -9.76 -6.51 4.22
CA MET A 391 -9.97 -6.42 2.76
C MET A 391 -10.43 -5.05 2.30
N ASP A 392 -11.05 -4.27 3.19
CA ASP A 392 -11.34 -2.85 3.03
C ASP A 392 -10.60 -2.06 4.14
N VAL A 393 -10.45 -0.74 3.95
CA VAL A 393 -9.69 0.14 4.85
C VAL A 393 -10.41 0.23 6.20
N HIS A 394 -11.63 0.79 6.17
CA HIS A 394 -12.59 0.69 7.28
C HIS A 394 -13.37 -0.64 7.17
N ASP A 395 -12.71 -1.75 7.49
CA ASP A 395 -13.27 -3.10 7.38
C ASP A 395 -14.42 -3.35 8.37
N CYS A 396 -15.22 -4.38 8.11
CA CYS A 396 -16.16 -4.98 9.05
C CYS A 396 -17.13 -4.00 9.75
N SER A 397 -17.61 -2.95 9.05
CA SER A 397 -18.41 -1.84 9.62
C SER A 397 -19.74 -2.21 10.30
N MET A 398 -20.08 -3.49 10.42
CA MET A 398 -21.26 -4.01 11.15
C MET A 398 -20.88 -4.60 12.52
N VAL A 399 -19.58 -4.77 12.78
CA VAL A 399 -19.04 -5.16 14.08
C VAL A 399 -18.87 -3.90 14.93
N SER A 400 -19.45 -3.89 16.13
CA SER A 400 -19.40 -2.72 17.02
C SER A 400 -17.99 -2.43 17.55
N SER A 401 -17.62 -1.15 17.62
CA SER A 401 -16.40 -0.66 18.29
C SER A 401 -16.26 -1.09 19.75
N ASP A 402 -17.37 -1.43 20.38
CA ASP A 402 -17.46 -1.84 21.79
C ASP A 402 -17.23 -3.34 21.98
N ARG A 403 -17.12 -4.09 20.88
CA ARG A 403 -16.89 -5.54 20.94
C ARG A 403 -15.48 -5.85 21.44
N PRO A 404 -15.33 -6.74 22.43
CA PRO A 404 -14.02 -7.20 22.88
C PRO A 404 -13.23 -7.82 21.72
N LEU A 405 -12.02 -7.32 21.53
CA LEU A 405 -11.06 -7.79 20.55
C LEU A 405 -10.65 -9.24 20.85
N LYS A 406 -10.29 -9.96 19.79
CA LYS A 406 -9.90 -11.37 19.81
C LYS A 406 -8.59 -11.57 19.04
N PRO A 407 -7.81 -12.63 19.33
CA PRO A 407 -6.68 -13.02 18.50
C PRO A 407 -7.09 -13.15 17.03
N GLY A 408 -6.25 -12.67 16.12
CA GLY A 408 -6.54 -12.64 14.68
C GLY A 408 -7.36 -11.45 14.19
N VAL A 409 -7.86 -10.57 15.08
CA VAL A 409 -8.43 -9.28 14.66
C VAL A 409 -7.30 -8.30 14.36
N VAL A 410 -7.44 -7.51 13.28
CA VAL A 410 -6.52 -6.41 12.94
C VAL A 410 -7.26 -5.08 13.03
N ILE A 411 -6.62 -4.08 13.65
CA ILE A 411 -7.10 -2.70 13.80
C ILE A 411 -6.00 -1.69 13.50
N THR A 412 -6.38 -0.45 13.17
CA THR A 412 -5.47 0.70 13.21
C THR A 412 -5.41 1.32 14.61
N ILE A 413 -4.31 2.01 14.94
CA ILE A 413 -4.18 2.89 16.12
C ILE A 413 -3.57 4.22 15.68
N GLU A 414 -4.41 5.24 15.55
CA GLU A 414 -4.18 6.46 14.74
C GLU A 414 -4.41 7.80 15.46
N PRO A 415 -3.89 8.03 16.69
CA PRO A 415 -4.09 9.31 17.37
C PRO A 415 -3.53 10.47 16.53
N GLY A 416 -4.28 11.56 16.49
CA GLY A 416 -3.89 12.77 15.80
C GLY A 416 -4.54 14.03 16.37
N ILE A 417 -3.89 15.16 16.09
CA ILE A 417 -4.34 16.51 16.42
C ILE A 417 -4.15 17.39 15.19
N TYR A 418 -5.21 18.09 14.80
CA TYR A 418 -5.28 18.97 13.64
C TYR A 418 -5.64 20.37 14.12
N ILE A 419 -4.72 21.33 14.02
CA ILE A 419 -4.92 22.68 14.53
C ILE A 419 -5.10 23.61 13.31
N PRO A 420 -6.34 24.03 12.98
CA PRO A 420 -6.58 24.91 11.84
C PRO A 420 -5.78 26.21 11.94
N SER A 421 -5.41 26.80 10.80
CA SER A 421 -4.76 28.12 10.78
C SER A 421 -5.62 29.22 11.40
N SER A 422 -6.94 29.03 11.48
CA SER A 422 -7.93 29.92 12.10
C SER A 422 -8.23 29.60 13.58
N PHE A 423 -7.50 28.68 14.22
CA PHE A 423 -7.78 28.26 15.60
C PHE A 423 -7.52 29.37 16.64
N ASP A 424 -8.50 29.64 17.50
CA ASP A 424 -8.41 30.60 18.61
C ASP A 424 -7.63 30.02 19.81
N GLY A 425 -6.32 29.81 19.57
CA GLY A 425 -5.36 29.34 20.56
C GLY A 425 -3.95 29.88 20.28
N PRO A 426 -2.91 29.31 20.91
CA PRO A 426 -1.55 29.80 20.79
C PRO A 426 -1.04 29.78 19.35
N GLU A 427 -0.59 30.93 18.85
CA GLU A 427 -0.22 31.12 17.44
C GLU A 427 0.83 30.13 16.94
N ARG A 428 1.78 29.75 17.82
CA ARG A 428 2.88 28.83 17.51
C ARG A 428 2.45 27.45 16.98
N TYR A 429 1.24 27.01 17.28
CA TYR A 429 0.71 25.71 16.82
C TYR A 429 -0.25 25.80 15.62
N ARG A 430 -0.64 27.00 15.17
CA ARG A 430 -1.67 27.16 14.14
C ARG A 430 -1.21 26.60 12.80
N GLY A 431 -2.05 25.80 12.16
CA GLY A 431 -1.74 25.12 10.91
C GLY A 431 -0.81 23.91 11.06
N ILE A 432 -0.61 23.40 12.27
CA ILE A 432 0.07 22.11 12.49
C ILE A 432 -0.98 21.01 12.57
N GLY A 433 -0.83 19.96 11.76
CA GLY A 433 -1.53 18.69 11.91
C GLY A 433 -0.53 17.55 12.05
N ILE A 434 -0.76 16.66 13.01
CA ILE A 434 0.07 15.50 13.28
C ILE A 434 -0.86 14.31 13.51
N ARG A 435 -0.65 13.21 12.78
CA ARG A 435 -1.18 11.88 13.07
C ARG A 435 -0.03 10.88 13.03
N ILE A 436 -0.08 9.87 13.89
CA ILE A 436 0.88 8.76 13.95
C ILE A 436 0.06 7.48 14.07
N GLU A 437 0.17 6.62 13.06
CA GLU A 437 -0.72 5.48 12.88
C GLU A 437 0.02 4.21 12.52
N ASP A 438 -0.47 3.09 13.02
CA ASP A 438 0.11 1.77 12.77
C ASP A 438 -0.98 0.69 12.71
N ASP A 439 -0.71 -0.34 11.90
CA ASP A 439 -1.49 -1.57 11.79
C ASP A 439 -1.18 -2.52 12.95
N VAL A 440 -2.21 -2.98 13.66
CA VAL A 440 -2.10 -3.77 14.89
C VAL A 440 -2.89 -5.07 14.80
N LEU A 441 -2.18 -6.19 14.73
CA LEU A 441 -2.75 -7.53 14.87
C LEU A 441 -2.87 -7.89 16.35
N ILE A 442 -4.06 -8.25 16.80
CA ILE A 442 -4.28 -8.78 18.15
C ILE A 442 -3.83 -10.25 18.19
N THR A 443 -3.01 -10.60 19.19
CA THR A 443 -2.47 -11.94 19.42
C THR A 443 -3.05 -12.56 20.69
N GLU A 444 -2.72 -13.82 21.01
CA GLU A 444 -3.22 -14.52 22.21
C GLU A 444 -2.91 -13.79 23.54
N THR A 445 -1.81 -13.04 23.60
CA THR A 445 -1.31 -12.41 24.84
C THR A 445 -1.21 -10.87 24.76
N GLY A 446 -1.45 -10.28 23.60
CA GLY A 446 -1.23 -8.85 23.36
C GLY A 446 -1.48 -8.48 21.91
N HIS A 447 -0.46 -7.91 21.25
CA HIS A 447 -0.52 -7.51 19.85
C HIS A 447 0.83 -7.68 19.14
N GLU A 448 0.80 -7.54 17.82
CA GLU A 448 1.93 -7.39 16.91
C GLU A 448 1.67 -6.15 16.04
N VAL A 449 2.66 -5.25 15.93
CA VAL A 449 2.55 -4.05 15.10
C VAL A 449 3.09 -4.36 13.69
N LEU A 450 2.21 -4.52 12.71
CA LEU A 450 2.57 -4.96 11.35
C LEU A 450 3.41 -3.89 10.62
N THR A 451 3.15 -2.62 10.89
CA THR A 451 3.89 -1.46 10.40
C THR A 451 5.08 -1.05 11.28
N GLY A 452 5.41 -1.85 12.32
CA GLY A 452 6.41 -1.52 13.33
C GLY A 452 7.85 -1.32 12.82
N SER A 453 8.11 -1.63 11.56
CA SER A 453 9.37 -1.32 10.87
C SER A 453 9.54 0.18 10.54
N MET A 454 8.47 0.99 10.56
CA MET A 454 8.55 2.41 10.23
C MET A 454 8.87 3.30 11.43
N PRO A 455 9.94 4.12 11.36
CA PRO A 455 10.34 4.96 12.48
C PRO A 455 9.25 5.99 12.82
N LYS A 456 8.99 6.14 14.13
CA LYS A 456 8.11 7.16 14.72
C LYS A 456 8.70 7.88 15.93
N GLU A 457 9.91 7.52 16.37
CA GLU A 457 10.65 8.31 17.36
C GLU A 457 11.31 9.51 16.66
N VAL A 458 11.24 10.70 17.27
CA VAL A 458 11.85 11.94 16.75
C VAL A 458 13.31 11.71 16.33
N GLN A 459 14.12 11.15 17.22
CA GLN A 459 15.54 10.87 16.98
C GLN A 459 15.79 9.92 15.81
N HIS A 460 14.90 8.94 15.59
CA HIS A 460 15.01 8.00 14.46
C HIS A 460 14.65 8.67 13.13
N ILE A 461 13.63 9.54 13.13
CA ILE A 461 13.23 10.31 11.95
C ILE A 461 14.33 11.31 11.55
N GLU A 462 14.85 12.08 12.50
CA GLU A 462 15.94 13.03 12.23
C GLU A 462 17.22 12.31 11.79
N SER A 463 17.57 11.19 12.44
CA SER A 463 18.71 10.37 12.04
C SER A 463 18.56 9.83 10.60
N LEU A 464 17.38 9.31 10.24
CA LEU A 464 17.08 8.84 8.88
C LEU A 464 17.29 9.96 7.84
N LEU A 465 16.69 11.12 8.08
CA LEU A 465 16.70 12.24 7.13
C LEU A 465 18.07 12.95 7.06
N ASN A 466 18.89 12.90 8.10
CA ASN A 466 20.18 13.58 8.15
C ASN A 466 21.37 12.69 7.77
N ASN A 467 21.34 11.39 8.09
CA ASN A 467 22.43 10.47 7.76
C ASN A 467 22.38 9.94 6.32
N TYR A 468 21.24 10.08 5.62
CA TYR A 468 21.12 9.74 4.19
C TYR A 468 21.75 10.82 3.29
N SER A 469 23.07 10.98 3.40
CA SER A 469 23.84 12.00 2.66
C SER A 469 25.25 11.51 2.34
N ARG A 470 25.37 10.51 1.46
CA ARG A 470 26.65 10.11 0.81
C ARG A 470 26.56 9.26 -0.47
N GLY A 471 25.41 8.64 -0.79
CA GLY A 471 25.32 7.66 -1.90
C GLY A 471 25.01 8.21 -3.30
N LEU A 472 24.18 9.25 -3.42
CA LEU A 472 23.60 9.68 -4.71
C LEU A 472 24.23 10.96 -5.31
N GLY A 473 25.32 11.46 -4.74
CA GLY A 473 25.89 12.78 -5.06
C GLY A 473 27.11 12.80 -6.00
N MET A 474 27.67 11.65 -6.41
CA MET A 474 28.94 11.61 -7.17
C MET A 474 28.81 11.46 -8.69
N GLU A 475 27.65 11.06 -9.24
CA GLU A 475 27.50 10.91 -10.70
C GLU A 475 26.89 12.13 -11.40
N THR A 476 26.04 12.90 -10.71
CA THR A 476 25.35 14.06 -11.32
C THR A 476 26.24 15.29 -11.51
N HIS A 477 27.30 15.46 -10.72
CA HIS A 477 28.16 16.65 -10.81
C HIS A 477 29.21 16.61 -11.93
N ASN A 478 29.56 15.44 -12.47
CA ASN A 478 30.50 15.33 -13.60
C ASN A 478 29.82 15.62 -14.94
N ASN A 479 28.54 15.25 -15.11
CA ASN A 479 27.83 15.40 -16.39
C ASN A 479 27.44 16.85 -16.73
N MET A 480 27.27 17.74 -15.73
CA MET A 480 27.04 19.17 -16.00
C MET A 480 28.31 19.96 -16.37
N LYS A 481 29.52 19.44 -16.10
CA LYS A 481 30.79 20.06 -16.55
C LYS A 481 31.24 19.60 -17.93
N ALA A 482 30.69 18.50 -18.45
CA ALA A 482 30.92 18.06 -19.83
C ALA A 482 30.07 18.86 -20.84
N ALA A 483 28.82 19.17 -20.50
CA ALA A 483 27.86 19.85 -21.39
C ALA A 483 28.12 21.37 -21.60
N SER A 484 29.13 21.95 -20.95
CA SER A 484 29.49 23.38 -21.05
C SER A 484 30.82 23.63 -21.79
N ARG A 485 31.42 22.59 -22.39
CA ARG A 485 32.64 22.68 -23.20
C ARG A 485 32.37 22.37 -24.67
N GLY A 486 31.69 23.28 -25.35
CA GLY A 486 31.40 23.13 -26.77
C GLY A 486 30.57 24.26 -27.36
N LEU A 487 31.05 25.51 -27.26
CA LEU A 487 30.70 26.65 -28.12
C LEU A 487 31.38 27.94 -27.62
N SER A 488 32.46 28.35 -28.28
CA SER A 488 32.83 29.77 -28.52
C SER A 488 34.15 29.85 -29.28
N VAL A 489 34.22 30.73 -30.26
CA VAL A 489 35.35 30.93 -31.18
C VAL A 489 35.91 32.33 -30.96
N GLU A 490 37.24 32.41 -30.84
CA GLU A 490 38.14 33.58 -30.98
C GLU A 490 37.90 34.89 -30.19
N GLY A 491 38.99 35.44 -29.62
CA GLY A 491 39.02 36.81 -29.07
C GLY A 491 40.01 37.08 -27.92
N LEU A 492 41.31 37.16 -28.22
CA LEU A 492 42.35 37.79 -27.36
C LEU A 492 42.36 39.33 -27.55
N PRO A 493 42.98 40.20 -26.70
CA PRO A 493 44.14 39.94 -25.82
C PRO A 493 43.98 40.58 -24.38
N PRO A 494 45.00 40.99 -23.59
CA PRO A 494 45.31 40.27 -22.34
C PRO A 494 45.49 41.09 -21.04
N ALA A 495 45.54 40.35 -19.91
CA ALA A 495 46.23 40.64 -18.64
C ALA A 495 45.80 41.84 -17.77
N VAL A 496 45.60 41.60 -16.46
CA VAL A 496 46.41 42.12 -15.32
C VAL A 496 46.20 41.19 -14.12
N SER A 497 47.23 41.08 -13.26
CA SER A 497 47.34 40.20 -12.09
C SER A 497 46.65 40.70 -10.82
N ASN A 498 46.23 39.78 -9.92
CA ASN A 498 46.78 39.64 -8.54
C ASN A 498 45.91 38.75 -7.64
N MET A 499 46.53 37.75 -7.00
CA MET A 499 46.15 37.20 -5.68
C MET A 499 46.93 37.95 -4.58
N PRO A 500 46.54 37.83 -3.30
CA PRO A 500 47.32 36.90 -2.46
C PRO A 500 46.48 36.02 -1.50
N ASP A 501 47.09 34.92 -1.09
CA ASP A 501 46.67 34.02 0.00
C ASP A 501 46.66 34.70 1.38
N CYS A 502 45.92 34.09 2.32
CA CYS A 502 46.22 34.19 3.76
C CYS A 502 45.84 32.89 4.50
N THR A 503 46.83 32.03 4.74
CA THR A 503 46.76 30.90 5.67
C THR A 503 47.10 31.32 7.11
N ALA A 504 46.36 30.80 8.10
CA ALA A 504 46.84 30.27 9.40
C ALA A 504 45.83 30.51 10.54
N PHE A 505 45.52 29.47 11.32
CA PHE A 505 45.99 29.34 12.71
C PHE A 505 45.57 27.99 13.33
N CYS A 506 46.51 27.29 13.96
CA CYS A 506 46.26 26.17 14.88
C CYS A 506 46.94 26.47 16.22
N ASN A 507 46.33 26.05 17.33
CA ASN A 507 46.96 25.64 18.60
C ASN A 507 45.84 25.27 19.61
N HIS A 508 45.71 24.00 20.01
CA HIS A 508 46.40 23.32 21.13
C HIS A 508 45.69 23.46 22.49
N SER A 509 45.25 22.33 23.05
CA SER A 509 45.82 21.79 24.30
C SER A 509 45.38 20.33 24.54
N LYS A 510 46.20 19.59 25.30
CA LYS A 510 45.91 18.28 25.91
C LYS A 510 46.11 18.42 27.42
N ASN A 511 45.34 17.71 28.24
CA ASN A 511 45.91 16.71 29.17
C ASN A 511 44.87 15.98 30.03
N SER A 512 45.28 14.79 30.46
CA SER A 512 44.60 13.84 31.35
C SER A 512 44.88 14.11 32.84
N SER A 513 44.06 13.53 33.75
CA SER A 513 44.53 12.64 34.85
C SER A 513 43.38 12.16 35.74
N SER A 514 43.55 10.97 36.34
CA SER A 514 42.59 10.27 37.22
C SER A 514 43.09 10.18 38.67
N VAL A 515 42.20 10.25 39.67
CA VAL A 515 42.49 9.90 41.09
C VAL A 515 41.29 9.16 41.70
N MET A 516 41.54 8.09 42.45
CA MET A 516 40.57 7.38 43.31
C MET A 516 40.63 7.87 44.75
N LEU A 517 39.50 7.86 45.47
CA LEU A 517 39.44 7.67 46.92
C LEU A 517 38.06 7.14 47.36
N SER A 518 37.98 6.50 48.52
CA SER A 518 36.90 5.56 48.91
C SER A 518 36.17 5.95 50.20
N SER A 519 34.86 5.66 50.29
CA SER A 519 34.16 5.47 51.58
C SER A 519 32.82 4.72 51.43
N LYS A 520 32.28 4.23 52.55
CA LYS A 520 31.04 3.43 52.69
C LYS A 520 30.11 4.10 53.73
N LEU A 521 28.82 3.79 53.89
CA LEU A 521 27.90 2.89 53.15
C LEU A 521 26.82 3.79 52.44
N ASP A 522 25.58 3.44 52.07
CA ASP A 522 24.76 2.21 52.17
C ASP A 522 23.58 2.20 51.15
N ALA A 523 22.84 1.08 51.14
CA ALA A 523 21.43 0.87 50.77
C ALA A 523 20.74 1.73 49.68
N GLY A 524 20.47 1.09 48.52
CA GLY A 524 19.15 1.20 47.86
C GLY A 524 19.11 1.64 46.39
N ILE A 525 18.62 0.74 45.52
CA ILE A 525 18.12 0.96 44.14
C ILE A 525 19.20 1.22 43.06
N PRO A 526 19.37 0.34 42.04
CA PRO A 526 20.21 0.59 40.88
C PRO A 526 19.48 1.35 39.76
N PRO A 527 20.13 2.29 39.05
CA PRO A 527 19.58 2.93 37.86
C PRO A 527 19.76 2.06 36.61
N LEU A 528 18.68 1.87 35.84
CA LEU A 528 18.73 1.19 34.54
C LEU A 528 19.08 2.20 33.42
N CYS A 529 20.37 2.24 33.08
CA CYS A 529 20.85 2.70 31.78
C CYS A 529 21.64 1.55 31.14
N PRO A 530 21.29 1.10 29.92
CA PRO A 530 22.11 0.11 29.22
C PRO A 530 23.45 0.75 28.84
N LYS A 531 24.54 0.24 29.41
CA LYS A 531 25.89 0.54 28.91
C LYS A 531 26.05 -0.09 27.51
N PRO A 532 26.85 0.52 26.61
CA PRO A 532 27.14 -0.09 25.33
C PRO A 532 27.83 -1.44 25.54
N VAL A 533 27.27 -2.50 24.93
CA VAL A 533 27.87 -3.84 24.94
C VAL A 533 29.05 -3.85 23.97
N PRO A 534 30.29 -4.13 24.43
CA PRO A 534 31.44 -4.20 23.54
C PRO A 534 31.42 -5.54 22.78
N PHE A 535 31.25 -5.49 21.46
CA PHE A 535 31.56 -6.64 20.60
C PHE A 535 33.07 -6.69 20.35
N THR A 536 33.67 -7.88 20.40
CA THR A 536 35.08 -8.09 20.07
C THR A 536 35.18 -9.01 18.86
N LEU A 537 35.59 -8.45 17.72
CA LEU A 537 35.88 -9.23 16.52
C LEU A 537 37.35 -9.67 16.58
N LEU A 538 37.61 -10.94 16.88
CA LEU A 538 38.95 -11.52 16.84
C LEU A 538 39.19 -12.14 15.46
N CYS A 539 40.04 -11.50 14.67
CA CYS A 539 40.49 -12.02 13.38
C CYS A 539 41.94 -12.51 13.53
N LEU A 540 42.20 -13.78 13.21
CA LEU A 540 43.55 -14.34 13.14
C LEU A 540 43.86 -14.60 11.66
N GLU A 541 44.92 -13.99 11.13
CA GLU A 541 45.35 -14.24 9.75
C GLU A 541 46.09 -15.58 9.65
N GLY A 542 45.53 -16.51 8.87
CA GLY A 542 46.08 -17.84 8.58
C GLY A 542 44.99 -18.76 8.01
N ASP A 543 45.38 -19.85 7.32
CA ASP A 543 44.47 -20.78 6.64
C ASP A 543 43.69 -21.70 7.62
N SER A 544 42.88 -21.13 8.52
CA SER A 544 42.14 -21.87 9.57
C SER A 544 40.88 -21.09 10.02
N PRO A 545 39.87 -21.77 10.62
CA PRO A 545 38.50 -21.25 10.67
C PRO A 545 38.28 -20.00 11.52
N ILE A 546 37.30 -19.20 11.10
CA ILE A 546 36.92 -17.92 11.71
C ILE A 546 36.12 -18.16 12.99
N LEU A 547 36.55 -17.53 14.09
CA LEU A 547 35.86 -17.59 15.38
C LEU A 547 34.92 -16.39 15.53
N LEU A 548 33.62 -16.64 15.70
CA LEU A 548 32.63 -15.62 16.03
C LEU A 548 32.10 -15.88 17.45
N ALA A 549 32.13 -14.87 18.31
CA ALA A 549 31.58 -14.93 19.65
C ALA A 549 30.56 -13.80 19.85
N ALA A 550 29.37 -14.15 20.34
CA ALA A 550 28.31 -13.23 20.73
C ALA A 550 27.84 -13.58 22.15
N SER A 551 27.39 -12.58 22.92
CA SER A 551 26.77 -12.78 24.22
C SER A 551 25.28 -13.16 24.10
N GLU A 552 24.69 -13.63 25.20
CA GLU A 552 23.42 -14.39 25.22
C GLU A 552 22.19 -13.67 24.64
N ASP A 553 22.18 -12.34 24.56
CA ASP A 553 21.03 -11.56 24.08
C ASP A 553 20.68 -11.73 22.59
N LEU A 554 21.52 -12.42 21.81
CA LEU A 554 21.32 -12.61 20.36
C LEU A 554 20.50 -13.84 19.97
N PHE A 555 20.02 -14.63 20.94
CA PHE A 555 19.25 -15.87 20.69
C PHE A 555 17.98 -15.66 19.84
N ASN A 556 17.40 -14.45 19.85
CA ASN A 556 16.20 -14.11 19.08
C ASN A 556 16.45 -13.76 17.60
N PHE A 557 17.70 -13.61 17.15
CA PHE A 557 18.05 -13.24 15.76
C PHE A 557 18.73 -14.36 14.95
N LEU A 558 18.96 -15.52 15.56
CA LEU A 558 19.64 -16.66 14.95
C LEU A 558 19.00 -17.21 13.63
N PRO A 559 17.67 -17.12 13.38
CA PRO A 559 17.07 -17.63 12.15
C PRO A 559 17.52 -16.95 10.84
N LEU A 560 18.10 -15.74 10.89
CA LEU A 560 18.53 -15.03 9.68
C LEU A 560 19.93 -15.40 9.20
N ILE A 561 20.83 -15.83 10.09
CA ILE A 561 22.24 -16.11 9.75
C ILE A 561 22.42 -17.55 9.24
N LEU A 562 21.67 -18.51 9.78
CA LEU A 562 21.84 -19.95 9.55
C LEU A 562 21.40 -20.47 8.16
N LYS A 563 21.10 -19.60 7.19
CA LYS A 563 20.79 -20.00 5.80
C LYS A 563 22.03 -20.19 4.90
N THR A 564 23.25 -20.04 5.41
CA THR A 564 24.46 -19.93 4.56
C THR A 564 25.73 -20.71 4.98
N SER A 565 25.68 -21.54 6.04
CA SER A 565 26.83 -22.32 6.53
C SER A 565 26.54 -23.82 6.62
N ASP A 566 27.43 -24.67 6.11
CA ASP A 566 27.21 -26.12 6.01
C ASP A 566 27.44 -26.89 7.34
N GLU A 567 28.21 -26.35 8.30
CA GLU A 567 28.25 -26.85 9.68
C GLU A 567 28.35 -25.70 10.70
N ALA A 568 27.59 -25.80 11.79
CA ALA A 568 27.70 -24.96 12.98
C ALA A 568 27.81 -25.85 14.22
N ARG A 569 28.69 -25.51 15.17
CA ARG A 569 28.94 -26.32 16.38
C ARG A 569 28.94 -25.45 17.64
N ASP A 570 28.06 -25.79 18.58
CA ASP A 570 28.02 -25.20 19.92
C ASP A 570 29.19 -25.72 20.78
N PHE A 571 29.83 -24.82 21.53
CA PHE A 571 30.80 -25.18 22.57
C PHE A 571 30.76 -24.18 23.74
N VAL A 572 31.32 -24.55 24.89
CA VAL A 572 31.30 -23.74 26.12
C VAL A 572 32.72 -23.51 26.62
N VAL A 573 33.07 -22.25 26.89
CA VAL A 573 34.35 -21.85 27.49
C VAL A 573 34.08 -20.89 28.64
N GLY A 574 34.67 -21.13 29.81
CA GLY A 574 34.52 -20.23 30.97
C GLY A 574 33.09 -20.05 31.49
N GLY A 575 32.14 -20.92 31.10
CA GLY A 575 30.72 -20.79 31.43
C GLY A 575 29.89 -19.99 30.42
N GLN A 576 30.48 -19.47 29.35
CA GLN A 576 29.76 -18.82 28.25
C GLN A 576 29.59 -19.76 27.06
N LYS A 577 28.43 -19.67 26.39
CA LYS A 577 28.10 -20.47 25.20
C LYS A 577 28.60 -19.74 23.93
N HIS A 578 29.29 -20.46 23.07
CA HIS A 578 29.85 -19.96 21.82
C HIS A 578 29.41 -20.83 20.64
N ILE A 579 29.35 -20.23 19.44
CA ILE A 579 28.97 -20.92 18.20
C ILE A 579 30.16 -20.83 17.23
N LEU A 580 30.72 -21.99 16.86
CA LEU A 580 31.70 -22.06 15.80
C LEU A 580 30.99 -22.15 14.44
N ILE A 581 31.41 -21.33 13.47
CA ILE A 581 30.92 -21.36 12.08
C ILE A 581 32.13 -21.59 11.17
N GLU A 582 32.27 -22.80 10.63
CA GLU A 582 33.36 -23.10 9.70
C GLU A 582 32.97 -22.67 8.27
N THR A 583 33.75 -21.74 7.69
CA THR A 583 33.53 -21.24 6.32
C THR A 583 34.65 -21.72 5.38
N TYR A 584 34.42 -22.83 4.69
CA TYR A 584 35.39 -23.36 3.71
C TYR A 584 35.43 -22.50 2.44
N GLY A 585 36.51 -21.73 2.27
CA GLY A 585 36.86 -21.11 0.98
C GLY A 585 36.10 -19.85 0.57
N LYS A 586 35.42 -19.15 1.48
CA LYS A 586 34.79 -17.84 1.23
C LYS A 586 35.42 -16.76 2.11
N SER A 587 35.59 -15.55 1.59
CA SER A 587 36.05 -14.41 2.40
C SER A 587 34.90 -13.79 3.18
N VAL A 588 35.20 -13.10 4.28
CA VAL A 588 34.21 -12.34 5.07
C VAL A 588 33.44 -11.31 4.22
N ARG A 589 34.07 -10.80 3.15
CA ARG A 589 33.47 -9.85 2.22
C ARG A 589 32.34 -10.47 1.39
N ASP A 590 32.45 -11.75 1.04
CA ASP A 590 31.46 -12.45 0.20
C ASP A 590 30.18 -12.77 1.00
N LEU A 591 30.31 -13.04 2.30
CA LEU A 591 29.18 -13.20 3.23
C LEU A 591 28.37 -11.91 3.38
N LEU A 592 29.04 -10.76 3.47
CA LEU A 592 28.38 -9.44 3.54
C LEU A 592 27.71 -9.02 2.22
N LEU A 593 28.28 -9.39 1.07
CA LEU A 593 27.70 -9.10 -0.25
C LEU A 593 26.49 -10.00 -0.58
N THR A 594 26.49 -11.26 -0.12
CA THR A 594 25.34 -12.17 -0.34
C THR A 594 24.08 -11.70 0.39
N ALA A 595 24.22 -10.93 1.47
CA ALA A 595 23.11 -10.33 2.20
C ALA A 595 22.48 -9.09 1.52
N THR A 596 23.04 -8.59 0.40
CA THR A 596 22.70 -7.27 -0.16
C THR A 596 22.42 -7.22 -1.67
N ALA A 597 22.32 -8.36 -2.38
CA ALA A 597 22.06 -8.36 -3.83
C ALA A 597 21.13 -9.48 -4.34
N VAL A 598 20.05 -9.08 -5.03
CA VAL A 598 19.28 -9.88 -6.00
C VAL A 598 19.27 -9.07 -7.32
N PRO A 599 19.48 -9.69 -8.50
CA PRO A 599 20.16 -9.01 -9.61
C PRO A 599 19.24 -8.18 -10.53
N GLN A 600 19.84 -7.13 -11.10
CA GLN A 600 19.30 -6.43 -12.27
C GLN A 600 19.45 -7.28 -13.54
N SER A 601 18.47 -7.19 -14.45
CA SER A 601 18.54 -7.78 -15.79
C SER A 601 19.33 -6.88 -16.76
N PRO A 602 20.17 -7.44 -17.66
CA PRO A 602 20.84 -6.67 -18.70
C PRO A 602 19.92 -6.42 -19.90
N LEU A 603 20.00 -5.21 -20.48
CA LEU A 603 19.43 -4.92 -21.80
C LEU A 603 20.15 -5.71 -22.89
N SER A 604 19.39 -6.33 -23.81
CA SER A 604 19.92 -6.85 -25.07
C SER A 604 19.72 -5.85 -26.20
N ILE A 605 20.83 -5.39 -26.79
CA ILE A 605 20.85 -4.65 -28.05
C ILE A 605 20.64 -5.67 -29.19
N ILE A 606 19.62 -5.48 -30.02
CA ILE A 606 19.41 -6.29 -31.22
C ILE A 606 20.20 -5.64 -32.37
N GLY A 607 21.24 -6.33 -32.83
CA GLY A 607 21.92 -6.01 -34.08
C GLY A 607 21.25 -6.73 -35.25
N ASN A 608 21.19 -6.07 -36.41
CA ASN A 608 20.84 -6.71 -37.67
C ASN A 608 21.91 -7.73 -38.07
N ASP A 609 21.48 -8.92 -38.47
CA ASP A 609 22.07 -9.68 -39.56
C ASP A 609 20.91 -10.40 -40.27
N GLY A 610 20.90 -10.37 -41.60
CA GLY A 610 19.81 -10.91 -42.42
C GLY A 610 20.22 -12.19 -43.15
N ASP A 611 19.24 -13.06 -43.41
CA ASP A 611 19.02 -13.77 -44.67
C ASP A 611 17.84 -14.76 -44.53
N GLY A 612 17.23 -15.19 -45.65
CA GLY A 612 16.41 -16.42 -45.65
C GLY A 612 14.90 -16.29 -45.94
N VAL A 613 14.56 -15.68 -47.07
CA VAL A 613 13.39 -15.95 -47.94
C VAL A 613 12.52 -17.18 -47.59
N GLU A 614 11.20 -16.99 -47.46
CA GLU A 614 10.23 -17.77 -48.25
C GLU A 614 8.89 -17.03 -48.50
N LYS A 615 8.23 -17.38 -49.60
CA LYS A 615 7.07 -16.65 -50.17
C LYS A 615 5.74 -17.33 -49.83
N GLY A 616 4.68 -16.54 -49.61
CA GLY A 616 3.31 -17.04 -49.45
C GLY A 616 2.24 -15.99 -49.77
N LEU A 617 1.92 -15.83 -51.06
CA LEU A 617 0.72 -15.10 -51.51
C LEU A 617 -0.55 -15.91 -51.23
N VAL A 618 -1.67 -15.24 -50.95
CA VAL A 618 -2.98 -15.39 -51.65
C VAL A 618 -3.97 -14.31 -51.15
N HIS A 619 -4.93 -13.96 -52.02
CA HIS A 619 -5.79 -12.77 -52.03
C HIS A 619 -7.01 -12.77 -51.06
N PRO A 620 -7.70 -11.61 -50.89
CA PRO A 620 -8.84 -11.44 -49.99
C PRO A 620 -10.20 -11.78 -50.63
N ALA A 621 -11.27 -11.75 -49.83
CA ALA A 621 -12.66 -11.77 -50.28
C ALA A 621 -13.49 -10.66 -49.62
N GLU A 622 -14.34 -10.01 -50.41
CA GLU A 622 -15.11 -8.81 -50.07
C GLU A 622 -16.57 -9.11 -49.65
N TYR A 623 -17.31 -8.02 -49.38
CA TYR A 623 -18.77 -7.86 -49.36
C TYR A 623 -19.57 -8.23 -48.10
N GLY A 624 -20.40 -7.27 -47.67
CA GLY A 624 -21.35 -7.45 -46.57
C GLY A 624 -22.15 -6.19 -46.16
N VAL A 625 -22.47 -5.27 -47.08
CA VAL A 625 -23.31 -4.10 -46.76
C VAL A 625 -24.77 -4.52 -46.58
N LEU A 626 -25.37 -4.17 -45.44
CA LEU A 626 -26.82 -4.13 -45.26
C LEU A 626 -27.24 -2.89 -44.48
N ALA A 627 -28.19 -2.14 -45.03
CA ALA A 627 -28.74 -0.91 -44.45
C ALA A 627 -30.26 -0.87 -44.58
N ALA A 628 -30.96 -0.54 -43.49
CA ALA A 628 -32.32 -0.01 -43.42
C ALA A 628 -32.59 0.42 -41.96
N ASN A 629 -32.70 1.72 -41.67
CA ASN A 629 -33.97 2.47 -41.45
C ASN A 629 -34.72 2.07 -40.13
N SER A 630 -35.19 2.99 -39.28
CA SER A 630 -35.67 4.36 -39.57
C SER A 630 -35.74 5.31 -38.34
N SER A 631 -35.45 6.61 -38.57
CA SER A 631 -36.11 7.83 -37.99
C SER A 631 -36.19 8.06 -36.44
N LEU A 632 -36.09 9.28 -35.86
CA LEU A 632 -36.22 10.65 -36.41
C LEU A 632 -35.68 11.73 -35.41
N SER A 633 -34.95 12.76 -35.90
CA SER A 633 -34.81 14.14 -35.36
C SER A 633 -34.24 14.40 -33.94
N SER A 634 -33.49 15.49 -33.64
CA SER A 634 -33.25 16.75 -34.36
C SER A 634 -31.90 17.45 -34.04
N ASN A 635 -31.46 18.30 -34.98
CA ASN A 635 -30.62 19.51 -34.83
C ASN A 635 -29.16 19.40 -34.31
N VAL A 636 -28.22 19.26 -35.26
CA VAL A 636 -26.85 19.79 -35.17
C VAL A 636 -26.64 20.78 -36.33
N GLY A 637 -26.09 21.96 -36.03
CA GLY A 637 -25.71 22.95 -37.05
C GLY A 637 -24.35 22.61 -37.67
N LEU A 638 -24.33 22.33 -38.97
CA LEU A 638 -23.09 22.14 -39.75
C LEU A 638 -22.50 23.50 -40.15
N MET A 639 -21.21 23.71 -39.83
CA MET A 639 -20.40 24.73 -40.48
C MET A 639 -19.53 24.03 -41.52
N LYS A 640 -19.74 24.35 -42.80
CA LYS A 640 -18.91 23.84 -43.90
C LYS A 640 -17.50 24.43 -43.83
N VAL A 641 -16.52 23.61 -44.20
CA VAL A 641 -15.25 24.07 -44.78
C VAL A 641 -15.12 23.34 -46.11
N ASP A 642 -15.22 24.08 -47.21
CA ASP A 642 -14.92 23.55 -48.54
C ASP A 642 -13.38 23.50 -48.69
N VAL A 643 -12.84 22.41 -49.24
CA VAL A 643 -11.45 22.30 -49.67
C VAL A 643 -11.47 21.83 -51.12
N ASN A 644 -10.81 22.58 -52.00
CA ASN A 644 -10.76 22.26 -53.43
C ASN A 644 -9.78 21.11 -53.69
N ASP A 645 -10.15 20.23 -54.62
CA ASP A 645 -9.18 19.41 -55.35
C ASP A 645 -8.28 20.32 -56.19
N ASP A 646 -6.96 20.13 -56.12
CA ASP A 646 -6.10 19.96 -57.31
C ASP A 646 -4.63 19.72 -56.94
N GLN A 647 -3.96 18.93 -57.79
CA GLN A 647 -2.50 18.70 -57.94
C GLN A 647 -1.86 17.54 -57.16
N GLU A 648 -1.47 16.52 -57.93
CA GLU A 648 -0.48 15.50 -57.60
C GLU A 648 0.94 16.11 -57.59
N GLU A 649 1.82 15.68 -56.68
CA GLU A 649 3.24 15.47 -56.98
C GLU A 649 3.93 14.57 -55.93
N ASP A 650 4.89 13.75 -56.37
CA ASP A 650 5.65 12.80 -55.55
C ASP A 650 6.59 13.51 -54.55
N GLY A 651 6.54 13.12 -53.27
CA GLY A 651 7.39 13.74 -52.25
C GLY A 651 7.53 12.94 -50.94
N MET A 652 8.56 12.11 -50.85
CA MET A 652 8.94 11.41 -49.61
C MET A 652 9.48 12.42 -48.58
N ALA A 653 8.65 12.83 -47.61
CA ALA A 653 9.02 13.80 -46.56
C ALA A 653 9.03 13.18 -45.16
N VAL A 654 10.20 13.21 -44.51
CA VAL A 654 10.37 12.81 -43.10
C VAL A 654 9.88 13.93 -42.20
N ALA A 655 8.79 13.70 -41.45
CA ALA A 655 8.30 14.64 -40.45
C ALA A 655 8.89 14.36 -39.07
N ALA A 656 9.95 15.09 -38.70
CA ALA A 656 10.32 15.25 -37.31
C ALA A 656 9.34 16.20 -36.62
N ILE A 657 8.72 15.79 -35.51
CA ILE A 657 7.86 16.67 -34.71
C ILE A 657 8.70 17.43 -33.71
N GLU A 658 8.93 18.71 -34.00
CA GLU A 658 9.57 19.66 -33.10
C GLU A 658 8.54 20.18 -32.08
N ILE A 659 8.83 20.03 -30.77
CA ILE A 659 7.93 20.49 -29.71
C ILE A 659 8.15 22.00 -29.49
N SER A 660 7.47 22.82 -30.28
CA SER A 660 7.45 24.27 -30.11
C SER A 660 6.56 24.68 -28.92
N ARG A 661 7.10 25.59 -28.09
CA ARG A 661 6.50 26.11 -26.84
C ARG A 661 5.10 26.70 -27.05
N LEU A 662 4.14 26.31 -26.20
CA LEU A 662 2.87 27.00 -26.02
C LEU A 662 2.95 27.97 -24.82
N THR A 663 2.96 29.26 -25.12
CA THR A 663 2.85 30.34 -24.12
C THR A 663 1.38 30.70 -23.95
N PHE A 664 0.84 30.53 -22.74
CA PHE A 664 -0.53 30.98 -22.45
C PHE A 664 -0.58 32.50 -22.24
N ILE A 665 -1.34 33.18 -23.11
CA ILE A 665 -1.78 34.57 -22.89
C ILE A 665 -3.10 34.51 -22.12
N VAL A 666 -3.18 35.25 -21.02
CA VAL A 666 -4.41 35.39 -20.23
C VAL A 666 -5.11 36.69 -20.65
N GLU A 667 -6.24 36.57 -21.35
CA GLU A 667 -7.15 37.70 -21.57
C GLU A 667 -8.29 37.68 -20.55
N SER A 668 -8.48 38.80 -19.87
CA SER A 668 -9.56 39.02 -18.91
C SER A 668 -10.81 39.56 -19.61
N ALA A 669 -11.96 38.91 -19.44
CA ALA A 669 -13.26 39.49 -19.77
C ALA A 669 -14.02 39.87 -18.50
N CYS A 670 -14.10 41.17 -18.23
CA CYS A 670 -14.92 41.74 -17.17
C CYS A 670 -16.33 42.05 -17.71
N SER A 671 -17.38 41.79 -16.94
CA SER A 671 -18.67 42.44 -17.14
C SER A 671 -19.35 42.77 -15.81
N LYS A 672 -19.96 43.95 -15.75
CA LYS A 672 -20.64 44.52 -14.58
C LYS A 672 -22.15 44.67 -14.86
N GLN A 673 -22.89 44.88 -13.76
CA GLN A 673 -24.20 45.55 -13.63
C GLN A 673 -25.45 44.65 -13.61
N ALA A 674 -26.50 44.93 -12.81
CA ALA A 674 -26.60 45.84 -11.64
C ALA A 674 -27.86 45.56 -10.76
N MET A 675 -27.72 45.89 -9.46
CA MET A 675 -28.72 46.48 -8.54
C MET A 675 -30.24 46.29 -8.76
N SER A 676 -30.88 45.51 -7.88
CA SER A 676 -32.04 45.92 -7.06
C SER A 676 -32.24 44.89 -5.92
N GLY A 677 -32.67 45.20 -4.70
CA GLY A 677 -33.04 46.51 -4.15
C GLY A 677 -34.38 46.49 -3.42
N TYR A 678 -34.54 45.69 -2.36
CA TYR A 678 -35.59 45.86 -1.33
C TYR A 678 -35.15 45.17 -0.04
N GLY A 679 -35.42 45.79 1.11
CA GLY A 679 -35.26 45.16 2.41
C GLY A 679 -36.41 45.54 3.34
N THR A 680 -36.67 44.71 4.34
CA THR A 680 -37.42 45.08 5.56
C THR A 680 -37.02 44.16 6.70
N LYS A 681 -37.05 44.73 7.92
CA LYS A 681 -36.79 44.05 9.19
C LYS A 681 -37.91 43.05 9.53
N ASN A 682 -37.61 42.02 10.33
CA ASN A 682 -38.25 41.77 11.63
C ASN A 682 -37.81 40.42 12.25
N GLU A 683 -37.08 40.48 13.35
CA GLU A 683 -37.22 39.58 14.52
C GLU A 683 -38.29 40.22 15.47
N PRO A 684 -38.82 39.57 16.55
CA PRO A 684 -38.32 38.37 17.25
C PRO A 684 -39.40 37.35 17.70
N CYS A 685 -38.99 36.40 18.56
CA CYS A 685 -39.81 35.45 19.36
C CYS A 685 -40.49 34.28 18.60
N SER A 686 -40.70 33.10 19.18
CA SER A 686 -40.22 32.51 20.46
C SER A 686 -40.60 31.01 20.57
N ARG A 687 -39.72 30.20 21.18
CA ARG A 687 -39.98 28.96 21.98
C ARG A 687 -40.75 27.76 21.38
N GLU A 688 -40.41 26.58 21.92
CA GLU A 688 -41.05 25.25 21.75
C GLU A 688 -40.92 24.61 20.35
N GLY A 689 -40.70 23.29 20.20
CA GLY A 689 -40.37 22.26 21.19
C GLY A 689 -40.55 20.82 20.65
N LYS A 690 -39.67 19.91 21.09
CA LYS A 690 -39.74 18.42 20.97
C LYS A 690 -39.53 17.74 19.60
N CYS A 691 -38.56 16.82 19.62
CA CYS A 691 -38.52 15.50 18.98
C CYS A 691 -38.93 15.32 17.50
N ALA A 692 -37.92 15.12 16.64
CA ALA A 692 -37.75 13.89 15.88
C ALA A 692 -36.24 13.63 15.69
#